data_AF-A0A2H5YFK0-F1
#
_entry.id   AF-A0A2H5YFK0-F1
#
_cell.length_a   1.000
_cell.length_b   1.000
_cell.length_c   1.000
_cell.angle_alpha   90.00
_cell.angle_beta   90.00
_cell.angle_gamma   90.00
#
_symmetry.space_group_name_H-M   'P 1'
#
loop_
_entity.id
_entity.type
_entity.pdbx_description
1 polymer ?
#
loop_
_entity_poly.entity_id
_entity_poly.type
_entity_poly.pdbx_seq_one_letter_code
_entity_poly.pdbx_strand_id
1 'polypeptide(L)'
;MDESRPRRSSFVRVKRPRDRDEAAPEPPQVTEARPAAPPDAHTRVVIPRQERGRATVSPDADIEVREVRYGATSRTPYLRIVPKQQRLTKVAPGYLEATPLGSRPIDAVGRYLADLRRLLIGSPFATSQAIHERLSKVKALAVFSSDALSSSAYATEEILIVLALAGSGALKWSLPIAAVIVALLAIVALSYHQTIRAYPSGGGAYIVAHDNLGQLPGLVAAAALLVDYTLTVAVSVAAGVAAITSAAPALFDLKVPLAVAVVAVFTWGNLRGIRESGTIFSAPTYFFIASMGLVILVGVAKVVLGYAPGSLFHAAPPQHPIEPVEALSILLILRAFSSGSAALTGVEAISNGVPAFKPPESYNARVTLTWMACILAFLFLGITFLASRYGLVPEERETIVSQLGREVLGESPLYYVYQAATAMVLFLAANTAFADFPRLSAILAGDGYMPRQFTFKGDRLAFTNGILALAVGACVLLAVFNASVTRLIPLYAVGVFVSFTLSQSGMVRRWWRLREPGWRTSMLFNGVGAAATAVVAMIFLLTKFTHGAWISTLLMGLLVVLFLLVHRHYRRFQELVQVSEEDVARLPPPASMPLAPGAHRPLIVIPVDDLNRITLSAVQVAREWGGRITAVHVSDEREKAEEFRQRWERLLPDAPLLVVESPYRAFLAPMLACIDYLSRSADGHVLVLLPSLRTRHWWERLLHNQTVLGLKRYLKDRDGVRVLEVPVELER
;
A
#
# COMPACT_ATOMS: atom_id res chain seq x y z
N MET A 1 6.70 62.34 13.00
CA MET A 1 8.04 61.72 12.98
C MET A 1 7.87 60.23 12.77
N ASP A 2 8.78 59.64 12.01
CA ASP A 2 9.06 58.21 11.75
C ASP A 2 7.95 57.25 11.30
N GLU A 3 8.00 56.97 10.00
CA GLU A 3 8.18 55.65 9.37
C GLU A 3 7.92 54.36 10.17
N SER A 4 7.11 53.46 9.59
CA SER A 4 7.61 52.26 8.89
C SER A 4 6.58 51.10 8.85
N ARG A 5 6.17 50.68 7.65
CA ARG A 5 5.53 49.36 7.41
C ARG A 5 5.91 48.82 6.02
N PRO A 6 6.29 47.54 5.87
CA PRO A 6 6.86 47.02 4.62
C PRO A 6 5.81 46.53 3.60
N ARG A 7 6.30 46.31 2.38
CA ARG A 7 5.55 46.11 1.11
C ARG A 7 4.87 44.74 0.97
N ARG A 8 3.74 44.71 0.24
CA ARG A 8 3.26 43.53 -0.51
C ARG A 8 3.76 43.63 -1.97
N SER A 9 4.17 42.51 -2.56
CA SER A 9 4.61 42.44 -3.96
C SER A 9 3.43 42.24 -4.91
N SER A 10 3.29 43.14 -5.89
CA SER A 10 2.37 43.01 -7.03
C SER A 10 3.16 42.75 -8.31
N PHE A 11 2.72 41.78 -9.12
CA PHE A 11 3.32 41.48 -10.42
C PHE A 11 2.99 42.59 -11.43
N VAL A 12 4.02 43.11 -12.12
CA VAL A 12 3.86 44.12 -13.18
C VAL A 12 4.01 43.46 -14.55
N ARG A 13 3.04 43.73 -15.44
CA ARG A 13 2.97 43.21 -16.81
C ARG A 13 3.44 44.30 -17.77
N VAL A 14 4.61 44.17 -18.37
CA VAL A 14 5.17 45.18 -19.29
C VAL A 14 4.49 45.10 -20.67
N LYS A 15 4.13 46.26 -21.20
CA LYS A 15 3.38 46.46 -22.45
C LYS A 15 4.34 47.06 -23.49
N ARG A 16 4.46 46.48 -24.70
CA ARG A 16 5.24 47.09 -25.80
C ARG A 16 4.47 48.28 -26.40
N PRO A 17 5.14 49.40 -26.74
CA PRO A 17 4.56 50.42 -27.61
C PRO A 17 4.61 50.01 -29.08
N ARG A 18 3.76 50.67 -29.87
CA ARG A 18 3.68 50.62 -31.33
C ARG A 18 4.20 51.97 -31.84
N ASP A 19 4.93 51.96 -32.95
CA ASP A 19 4.92 53.06 -33.92
C ASP A 19 4.81 52.47 -35.33
N ARG A 20 4.50 53.32 -36.31
CA ARG A 20 3.80 52.99 -37.56
C ARG A 20 4.58 53.46 -38.80
N ASP A 21 4.38 52.74 -39.91
CA ASP A 21 4.29 53.19 -41.32
C ASP A 21 5.49 54.02 -41.87
N GLU A 22 6.17 53.77 -42.99
CA GLU A 22 6.04 52.89 -44.18
C GLU A 22 7.48 52.73 -44.80
N ALA A 23 7.84 51.89 -45.77
CA ALA A 23 7.23 50.73 -46.47
C ALA A 23 8.38 49.89 -47.11
N ALA A 24 8.13 48.61 -47.48
CA ALA A 24 9.07 47.76 -48.23
C ALA A 24 8.32 46.59 -48.94
N PRO A 25 8.85 45.99 -50.03
CA PRO A 25 8.03 45.31 -51.05
C PRO A 25 7.83 43.79 -50.88
N GLU A 26 6.98 43.24 -51.75
CA GLU A 26 6.53 41.83 -51.80
C GLU A 26 7.66 40.80 -52.07
N PRO A 27 7.54 39.56 -51.54
CA PRO A 27 8.40 38.44 -51.91
C PRO A 27 7.92 37.76 -53.22
N PRO A 28 8.81 37.50 -54.20
CA PRO A 28 8.41 36.89 -55.47
C PRO A 28 8.18 35.37 -55.37
N GLN A 29 7.16 34.89 -56.08
CA GLN A 29 7.07 33.51 -56.60
C GLN A 29 8.20 33.33 -57.65
N VAL A 30 8.72 32.16 -58.06
CA VAL A 30 8.16 30.90 -58.59
C VAL A 30 9.35 29.89 -58.52
N THR A 31 9.22 28.57 -58.33
CA THR A 31 8.96 27.56 -59.38
C THR A 31 9.06 26.15 -58.77
N GLU A 32 8.14 25.23 -59.10
CA GLU A 32 8.32 23.80 -58.82
C GLU A 32 9.35 23.18 -59.77
N ALA A 33 10.47 22.69 -59.23
CA ALA A 33 11.41 21.84 -59.97
C ALA A 33 11.19 20.36 -59.59
N ARG A 34 11.06 19.50 -60.60
CA ARG A 34 10.92 18.04 -60.43
C ARG A 34 12.12 17.46 -59.65
N PRO A 35 11.91 16.42 -58.82
CA PRO A 35 13.01 15.75 -58.13
C PRO A 35 13.97 15.11 -59.15
N ALA A 36 15.26 15.36 -58.97
CA ALA A 36 16.31 14.72 -59.75
C ALA A 36 16.38 13.21 -59.47
N ALA A 37 16.80 12.44 -60.46
CA ALA A 37 17.04 11.00 -60.34
C ALA A 37 18.09 10.70 -59.26
N PRO A 38 18.03 9.53 -58.58
CA PRO A 38 19.04 9.16 -57.59
C PRO A 38 20.42 9.04 -58.25
N PRO A 39 21.50 9.44 -57.56
CA PRO A 39 22.85 9.21 -58.07
C PRO A 39 23.16 7.70 -58.06
N ASP A 40 23.42 7.14 -59.25
CA ASP A 40 23.96 5.80 -59.43
C ASP A 40 25.39 5.73 -58.86
N ALA A 41 25.48 5.47 -57.55
CA ALA A 41 26.71 5.20 -56.84
C ALA A 41 26.59 3.86 -56.11
N HIS A 42 26.79 2.77 -56.86
CA HIS A 42 26.99 1.44 -56.28
C HIS A 42 28.31 1.40 -55.49
N THR A 43 28.28 1.84 -54.23
CA THR A 43 29.38 1.61 -53.27
C THR A 43 29.45 0.12 -52.96
N ARG A 44 30.15 -0.64 -53.81
CA ARG A 44 30.48 -2.05 -53.58
C ARG A 44 31.32 -2.16 -52.30
N VAL A 45 30.68 -2.54 -51.20
CA VAL A 45 31.38 -3.00 -50.00
C VAL A 45 32.02 -4.36 -50.32
N VAL A 46 33.29 -4.34 -50.70
CA VAL A 46 34.08 -5.56 -50.91
C VAL A 46 34.49 -6.11 -49.54
N ILE A 47 33.87 -7.20 -49.12
CA ILE A 47 34.28 -7.95 -47.92
C ILE A 47 35.43 -8.89 -48.34
N PRO A 48 36.64 -8.79 -47.73
CA PRO A 48 37.73 -9.70 -48.05
C PRO A 48 37.40 -11.15 -47.67
N ARG A 49 37.73 -12.09 -48.55
CA ARG A 49 37.34 -13.51 -48.44
C ARG A 49 38.39 -14.39 -47.74
N GLN A 50 38.91 -13.91 -46.63
CA GLN A 50 39.76 -14.59 -45.63
C GLN A 50 39.47 -13.82 -44.33
N GLU A 51 39.10 -14.44 -43.20
CA GLU A 51 39.66 -15.66 -42.63
C GLU A 51 38.60 -16.73 -42.29
N ARG A 52 38.80 -17.96 -42.77
CA ARG A 52 38.34 -19.17 -42.07
C ARG A 52 39.48 -19.67 -41.18
N GLY A 53 39.79 -18.90 -40.13
CA GLY A 53 40.85 -19.18 -39.16
C GLY A 53 40.33 -18.96 -37.75
N ARG A 54 40.91 -19.65 -36.76
CA ARG A 54 40.53 -19.51 -35.35
C ARG A 54 40.87 -18.11 -34.83
N ALA A 55 39.91 -17.19 -34.86
CA ALA A 55 40.03 -15.92 -34.15
C ALA A 55 39.83 -16.16 -32.64
N THR A 56 40.93 -16.07 -31.87
CA THR A 56 40.88 -15.91 -30.42
C THR A 56 40.23 -14.56 -30.10
N VAL A 57 38.99 -14.60 -29.59
CA VAL A 57 38.23 -13.39 -29.26
C VAL A 57 38.82 -12.74 -28.00
N SER A 58 39.29 -11.50 -28.12
CA SER A 58 39.71 -10.70 -26.97
C SER A 58 38.49 -10.34 -26.10
N PRO A 59 38.55 -10.46 -24.75
CA PRO A 59 37.39 -10.24 -23.87
C PRO A 59 36.79 -8.83 -23.92
N ASP A 60 37.60 -7.81 -24.25
CA ASP A 60 37.21 -6.39 -24.26
C ASP A 60 36.68 -5.89 -25.62
N ALA A 61 36.53 -6.77 -26.62
CA ALA A 61 36.01 -6.38 -27.92
C ALA A 61 34.47 -6.43 -27.96
N ASP A 62 33.83 -5.25 -27.97
CA ASP A 62 32.38 -5.04 -28.08
C ASP A 62 31.84 -5.39 -29.49
N ILE A 63 32.04 -6.63 -29.94
CA ILE A 63 31.71 -7.08 -31.29
C ILE A 63 30.23 -7.48 -31.37
N GLU A 64 29.47 -6.68 -32.10
CA GLU A 64 28.12 -6.97 -32.54
C GLU A 64 28.05 -8.31 -33.30
N VAL A 65 27.12 -9.20 -32.92
CA VAL A 65 26.83 -10.40 -33.71
C VAL A 65 25.95 -10.00 -34.90
N ARG A 66 26.56 -9.91 -36.08
CA ARG A 66 25.90 -9.52 -37.33
C ARG A 66 25.38 -10.74 -38.09
N GLU A 67 24.11 -11.09 -37.87
CA GLU A 67 23.45 -12.16 -38.62
C GLU A 67 22.78 -11.60 -39.89
N VAL A 68 23.34 -11.87 -41.06
CA VAL A 68 22.75 -11.49 -42.35
C VAL A 68 21.79 -12.60 -42.80
N ARG A 69 20.49 -12.28 -42.93
CA ARG A 69 19.49 -13.18 -43.53
C ARG A 69 18.95 -12.61 -44.84
N TYR A 70 18.69 -13.50 -45.78
CA TYR A 70 18.00 -13.19 -47.04
C TYR A 70 16.52 -13.48 -46.89
N GLY A 71 15.66 -12.56 -47.31
CA GLY A 71 14.21 -12.78 -47.32
C GLY A 71 13.80 -13.75 -48.43
N ALA A 72 12.79 -14.57 -48.19
CA ALA A 72 12.30 -15.54 -49.18
C ALA A 72 11.71 -14.86 -50.45
N THR A 73 11.31 -13.59 -50.35
CA THR A 73 10.61 -12.85 -51.42
C THR A 73 11.25 -11.51 -51.80
N SER A 74 12.38 -11.13 -51.20
CA SER A 74 13.19 -9.99 -51.66
C SER A 74 14.68 -10.29 -51.57
N ARG A 75 15.41 -10.01 -52.65
CA ARG A 75 16.88 -10.16 -52.72
C ARG A 75 17.65 -9.05 -52.00
N THR A 76 16.96 -8.16 -51.29
CA THR A 76 17.55 -7.10 -50.47
C THR A 76 17.97 -7.67 -49.10
N PRO A 77 19.28 -7.70 -48.76
CA PRO A 77 19.70 -8.03 -47.41
C PRO A 77 19.28 -6.89 -46.48
N TYR A 78 18.59 -7.21 -45.38
CA TYR A 78 18.31 -6.25 -44.31
C TYR A 78 19.15 -6.59 -43.08
N LEU A 79 19.80 -5.58 -42.52
CA LEU A 79 20.67 -5.74 -41.34
C LEU A 79 19.80 -5.79 -40.09
N ARG A 80 19.60 -6.98 -39.52
CA ARG A 80 18.98 -7.12 -38.19
C ARG A 80 20.06 -7.05 -37.11
N ILE A 81 20.28 -5.85 -36.56
CA ILE A 81 21.05 -5.70 -35.33
C ILE A 81 20.24 -6.34 -34.20
N VAL A 82 20.65 -7.54 -33.77
CA VAL A 82 20.13 -8.16 -32.55
C VAL A 82 21.05 -7.72 -31.42
N PRO A 83 20.66 -6.76 -30.55
CA PRO A 83 21.48 -6.42 -29.41
C PRO A 83 21.70 -7.68 -28.57
N LYS A 84 22.97 -7.98 -28.29
CA LYS A 84 23.35 -9.10 -27.42
C LYS A 84 22.56 -8.92 -26.13
N GLN A 85 21.78 -9.92 -25.74
CA GLN A 85 20.89 -9.85 -24.58
C GLN A 85 21.71 -9.85 -23.27
N GLN A 86 22.38 -8.75 -22.99
CA GLN A 86 23.19 -8.55 -21.81
C GLN A 86 22.28 -8.51 -20.57
N ARG A 87 22.62 -9.30 -19.55
CA ARG A 87 21.88 -9.36 -18.28
C ARG A 87 22.22 -8.19 -17.35
N LEU A 88 23.39 -7.59 -17.54
CA LEU A 88 23.90 -6.44 -16.81
C LEU A 88 24.43 -5.44 -17.84
N THR A 89 24.26 -4.15 -17.57
CA THR A 89 24.82 -3.03 -18.33
C THR A 89 25.74 -2.21 -17.43
N LYS A 90 26.93 -1.87 -17.90
CA LYS A 90 27.90 -1.08 -17.12
C LYS A 90 27.54 0.40 -17.20
N VAL A 91 27.22 1.01 -16.07
CA VAL A 91 26.76 2.41 -16.00
C VAL A 91 27.90 3.35 -15.63
N ALA A 92 28.79 2.93 -14.74
CA ALA A 92 29.99 3.67 -14.34
C ALA A 92 31.09 2.68 -13.86
N PRO A 93 32.35 3.12 -13.64
CA PRO A 93 33.34 2.31 -12.95
C PRO A 93 32.82 1.87 -11.56
N GLY A 94 32.81 0.57 -11.29
CA GLY A 94 32.25 0.00 -10.05
C GLY A 94 30.72 -0.17 -10.00
N TYR A 95 30.00 0.21 -11.07
CA TYR A 95 28.52 0.18 -11.14
C TYR A 95 28.00 -0.63 -12.32
N LEU A 96 27.17 -1.64 -12.00
CA LEU A 96 26.44 -2.47 -12.98
C LEU A 96 24.93 -2.37 -12.72
N GLU A 97 24.12 -2.11 -13.75
CA GLU A 97 22.66 -2.11 -13.68
C GLU A 97 22.10 -3.44 -14.24
N ALA A 98 21.10 -4.01 -13.55
CA ALA A 98 20.45 -5.24 -14.02
C ALA A 98 19.33 -4.99 -15.04
N THR A 99 19.50 -5.56 -16.24
CA THR A 99 18.48 -5.47 -17.30
C THR A 99 17.24 -6.32 -16.97
N PRO A 100 16.10 -6.11 -17.65
CA PRO A 100 14.88 -6.92 -17.44
C PRO A 100 15.05 -8.42 -17.74
N LEU A 101 16.16 -8.81 -18.38
CA LEU A 101 16.56 -10.20 -18.62
C LEU A 101 17.50 -10.73 -17.52
N GLY A 102 18.37 -9.90 -16.96
CA GLY A 102 19.16 -10.24 -15.75
C GLY A 102 18.33 -10.36 -14.49
N SER A 103 17.14 -9.78 -14.47
CA SER A 103 16.18 -9.86 -13.35
C SER A 103 15.28 -11.12 -13.37
N ARG A 104 15.48 -12.08 -14.29
CA ARG A 104 14.65 -13.30 -14.41
C ARG A 104 15.33 -14.54 -13.79
N PRO A 105 14.56 -15.50 -13.23
CA PRO A 105 15.08 -16.80 -12.84
C PRO A 105 15.68 -17.56 -14.04
N ILE A 106 16.72 -18.34 -13.77
CA ILE A 106 17.56 -18.95 -14.81
C ILE A 106 17.11 -20.39 -15.12
N ASP A 107 16.74 -21.15 -14.10
CA ASP A 107 16.37 -22.57 -14.19
C ASP A 107 15.08 -22.81 -14.98
N ALA A 108 14.89 -24.01 -15.51
CA ALA A 108 13.63 -24.39 -16.17
C ALA A 108 12.47 -24.45 -15.17
N VAL A 109 12.67 -25.07 -14.00
CA VAL A 109 11.66 -25.13 -12.93
C VAL A 109 11.44 -23.75 -12.31
N GLY A 110 12.50 -22.96 -12.12
CA GLY A 110 12.41 -21.58 -11.67
C GLY A 110 11.64 -20.68 -12.65
N ARG A 111 11.81 -20.88 -13.96
CA ARG A 111 11.01 -20.22 -15.00
C ARG A 111 9.56 -20.71 -15.00
N TYR A 112 9.30 -22.01 -14.93
CA TYR A 112 7.92 -22.53 -14.84
C TYR A 112 7.19 -22.02 -13.61
N LEU A 113 7.83 -22.04 -12.42
CA LEU A 113 7.27 -21.47 -11.20
C LEU A 113 7.08 -19.95 -11.30
N ALA A 114 8.01 -19.23 -11.92
CA ALA A 114 7.86 -17.79 -12.12
C ALA A 114 6.82 -17.42 -13.17
N ASP A 115 6.61 -18.24 -14.21
CA ASP A 115 5.61 -18.02 -15.23
C ASP A 115 4.22 -18.48 -14.77
N LEU A 116 4.11 -19.54 -13.95
CA LEU A 116 2.91 -19.89 -13.18
C LEU A 116 2.58 -18.79 -12.16
N ARG A 117 3.60 -18.26 -11.45
CA ARG A 117 3.45 -17.10 -10.56
C ARG A 117 3.07 -15.83 -11.34
N ARG A 118 3.51 -15.65 -12.59
CA ARG A 118 3.04 -14.55 -13.46
C ARG A 118 1.64 -14.77 -14.02
N LEU A 119 1.23 -16.01 -14.25
CA LEU A 119 -0.13 -16.37 -14.65
C LEU A 119 -1.12 -16.04 -13.52
N LEU A 120 -0.76 -16.42 -12.29
CA LEU A 120 -1.60 -16.27 -11.09
C LEU A 120 -1.50 -14.88 -10.44
N ILE A 121 -0.29 -14.31 -10.36
CA ILE A 121 0.05 -13.07 -9.60
C ILE A 121 0.50 -11.92 -10.53
N GLY A 122 0.68 -12.14 -11.85
CA GLY A 122 1.04 -11.06 -12.79
C GLY A 122 2.53 -10.71 -12.84
N SER A 123 2.89 -9.73 -13.67
CA SER A 123 4.28 -9.31 -13.89
C SER A 123 4.85 -8.42 -12.77
N PRO A 124 6.17 -8.43 -12.50
CA PRO A 124 6.80 -7.46 -11.61
C PRO A 124 6.53 -6.01 -12.06
N PHE A 125 6.36 -5.10 -11.11
CA PHE A 125 6.28 -3.67 -11.39
C PHE A 125 7.69 -3.09 -11.50
N ALA A 126 7.92 -2.20 -12.46
CA ALA A 126 9.13 -1.37 -12.46
C ALA A 126 9.01 -0.29 -11.37
N THR A 127 10.07 -0.03 -10.61
CA THR A 127 10.07 1.00 -9.55
C THR A 127 9.73 2.40 -10.11
N SER A 128 10.13 2.69 -11.35
CA SER A 128 9.75 3.91 -12.10
C SER A 128 8.26 4.00 -12.49
N GLN A 129 7.51 2.90 -12.40
CA GLN A 129 6.06 2.84 -12.68
C GLN A 129 5.21 2.82 -11.40
N ALA A 130 5.82 2.69 -10.21
CA ALA A 130 5.12 2.64 -8.93
C ALA A 130 4.58 4.00 -8.46
N ILE A 131 4.99 5.10 -9.11
CA ILE A 131 4.29 6.39 -9.02
C ILE A 131 3.01 6.29 -9.86
N HIS A 132 2.03 5.55 -9.36
CA HIS A 132 0.77 5.29 -10.05
C HIS A 132 -0.04 6.57 -10.31
N GLU A 133 -0.92 6.49 -11.32
CA GLU A 133 -1.68 7.58 -11.92
C GLU A 133 -2.36 8.51 -10.88
N ARG A 134 -1.71 9.62 -10.53
CA ARG A 134 -2.23 10.61 -9.55
C ARG A 134 -3.69 10.95 -9.85
N LEU A 135 -4.56 10.73 -8.87
CA LEU A 135 -6.00 10.78 -9.00
C LEU A 135 -6.53 12.22 -9.01
N SER A 136 -7.54 12.46 -9.85
CA SER A 136 -8.36 13.69 -9.76
C SER A 136 -9.31 13.60 -8.55
N LYS A 137 -9.82 14.74 -8.07
CA LYS A 137 -10.77 14.80 -6.95
C LYS A 137 -11.96 13.83 -7.10
N VAL A 138 -12.46 13.66 -8.33
CA VAL A 138 -13.58 12.78 -8.68
C VAL A 138 -13.19 11.30 -8.52
N LYS A 139 -12.10 10.86 -9.16
CA LYS A 139 -11.61 9.47 -9.00
C LYS A 139 -11.23 9.18 -7.54
N ALA A 140 -10.58 10.13 -6.87
CA ALA A 140 -10.13 10.00 -5.50
C ALA A 140 -11.28 9.97 -4.47
N LEU A 141 -12.36 10.74 -4.70
CA LEU A 141 -13.58 10.62 -3.88
C LEU A 141 -14.10 9.19 -3.99
N ALA A 142 -14.33 8.69 -5.20
CA ALA A 142 -14.94 7.37 -5.38
C ALA A 142 -14.10 6.20 -4.83
N VAL A 143 -12.76 6.29 -4.92
CA VAL A 143 -11.83 5.28 -4.38
C VAL A 143 -11.74 5.38 -2.86
N PHE A 144 -11.29 6.52 -2.31
CA PHE A 144 -11.01 6.68 -0.87
C PHE A 144 -12.24 6.93 0.00
N SER A 145 -13.40 7.23 -0.57
CA SER A 145 -14.66 7.41 0.19
C SER A 145 -15.55 6.17 0.15
N SER A 146 -15.17 5.11 -0.58
CA SER A 146 -16.00 3.90 -0.70
C SER A 146 -16.33 3.30 0.66
N ASP A 147 -15.33 3.17 1.54
CA ASP A 147 -15.48 2.68 2.92
C ASP A 147 -16.45 3.54 3.75
N ALA A 148 -16.15 4.84 3.90
CA ALA A 148 -16.97 5.78 4.64
C ALA A 148 -18.42 5.88 4.10
N LEU A 149 -18.61 5.93 2.78
CA LEU A 149 -19.94 6.02 2.18
C LEU A 149 -20.72 4.71 2.29
N SER A 150 -20.06 3.56 2.15
CA SER A 150 -20.70 2.25 2.31
C SER A 150 -21.20 2.01 3.73
N SER A 151 -20.57 2.64 4.73
CA SER A 151 -20.94 2.54 6.14
C SER A 151 -22.33 3.12 6.45
N SER A 152 -22.85 4.00 5.59
CA SER A 152 -24.25 4.44 5.64
C SER A 152 -25.27 3.30 5.40
N ALA A 153 -24.86 2.21 4.76
CA ALA A 153 -25.74 1.10 4.41
C ALA A 153 -26.07 0.15 5.58
N TYR A 154 -25.30 0.20 6.68
CA TYR A 154 -25.52 -0.64 7.85
C TYR A 154 -25.62 0.14 9.18
N ALA A 155 -25.06 1.36 9.26
CA ALA A 155 -25.02 2.09 10.53
C ALA A 155 -26.41 2.49 11.08
N THR A 156 -27.39 2.75 10.21
CA THR A 156 -28.78 3.01 10.64
C THR A 156 -29.42 1.76 11.25
N GLU A 157 -29.16 0.60 10.66
CA GLU A 157 -29.68 -0.69 11.10
C GLU A 157 -29.17 -1.04 12.50
N GLU A 158 -27.88 -0.84 12.76
CA GLU A 158 -27.26 -1.06 14.07
C GLU A 158 -27.83 -0.14 15.18
N ILE A 159 -28.28 1.08 14.86
CA ILE A 159 -29.01 1.93 15.81
C ILE A 159 -30.37 1.30 16.13
N LEU A 160 -31.11 0.89 15.09
CA LEU A 160 -32.45 0.33 15.23
C LEU A 160 -32.42 -1.03 15.97
N ILE A 161 -31.43 -1.89 15.72
CA ILE A 161 -31.25 -3.18 16.41
C ILE A 161 -31.12 -2.96 17.92
N VAL A 162 -30.31 -1.99 18.36
CA VAL A 162 -30.15 -1.72 19.80
C VAL A 162 -31.39 -1.06 20.40
N LEU A 163 -32.04 -0.14 19.68
CA LEU A 163 -33.28 0.50 20.16
C LEU A 163 -34.46 -0.48 20.24
N ALA A 164 -34.53 -1.46 19.33
CA ALA A 164 -35.56 -2.50 19.32
C ALA A 164 -35.61 -3.32 20.61
N LEU A 165 -34.49 -3.44 21.34
CA LEU A 165 -34.44 -4.11 22.64
C LEU A 165 -35.32 -3.41 23.70
N ALA A 166 -35.56 -2.09 23.57
CA ALA A 166 -36.54 -1.34 24.37
C ALA A 166 -37.91 -1.18 23.68
N GLY A 167 -38.20 -2.05 22.71
CA GLY A 167 -39.47 -2.13 22.00
C GLY A 167 -39.67 -1.06 20.94
N SER A 168 -40.76 -1.21 20.19
CA SER A 168 -41.16 -0.35 19.07
C SER A 168 -41.12 1.16 19.38
N GLY A 169 -41.60 1.55 20.56
CA GLY A 169 -41.67 2.95 20.99
C GLY A 169 -40.30 3.65 21.15
N ALA A 170 -39.20 2.90 21.24
CA ALA A 170 -37.84 3.42 21.34
C ALA A 170 -37.23 3.80 19.97
N LEU A 171 -37.70 3.20 18.86
CA LEU A 171 -37.13 3.40 17.51
C LEU A 171 -37.12 4.88 17.05
N LYS A 172 -38.04 5.71 17.58
CA LYS A 172 -38.07 7.16 17.34
C LYS A 172 -36.80 7.92 17.78
N TRP A 173 -35.99 7.35 18.69
CA TRP A 173 -34.73 7.94 19.13
C TRP A 173 -33.59 7.79 18.11
N SER A 174 -33.78 7.00 17.05
CA SER A 174 -32.81 6.83 15.96
C SER A 174 -32.42 8.16 15.31
N LEU A 175 -33.39 9.04 15.04
CA LEU A 175 -33.15 10.31 14.35
C LEU A 175 -32.35 11.33 15.19
N PRO A 176 -32.68 11.59 16.49
CA PRO A 176 -31.79 12.34 17.38
C PRO A 176 -30.38 11.75 17.50
N ILE A 177 -30.26 10.43 17.60
CA ILE A 177 -28.95 9.74 17.67
C ILE A 177 -28.15 9.98 16.39
N ALA A 178 -28.76 9.82 15.22
CA ALA A 178 -28.11 10.07 13.93
C ALA A 178 -27.68 11.55 13.78
N ALA A 179 -28.46 12.51 14.28
CA ALA A 179 -28.07 13.92 14.28
C ALA A 179 -26.80 14.19 15.12
N VAL A 180 -26.67 13.55 16.29
CA VAL A 180 -25.45 13.64 17.12
C VAL A 180 -24.26 12.96 16.42
N ILE A 181 -24.47 11.83 15.75
CA ILE A 181 -23.46 11.13 14.95
C ILE A 181 -22.97 12.00 13.77
N VAL A 182 -23.88 12.70 13.08
CA VAL A 182 -23.53 13.66 12.01
C VAL A 182 -22.76 14.88 12.56
N ALA A 183 -23.12 15.37 13.75
CA ALA A 183 -22.35 16.43 14.41
C ALA A 183 -20.92 15.95 14.77
N LEU A 184 -20.77 14.71 15.25
CA LEU A 184 -19.46 14.10 15.49
C LEU A 184 -18.66 13.94 14.18
N LEU A 185 -19.30 13.52 13.08
CA LEU A 185 -18.67 13.43 11.75
C LEU A 185 -18.13 14.80 11.30
N ALA A 186 -18.88 15.88 11.52
CA ALA A 186 -18.42 17.24 11.23
C ALA A 186 -17.18 17.63 12.07
N ILE A 187 -17.17 17.31 13.36
CA ILE A 187 -16.01 17.55 14.25
C ILE A 187 -14.77 16.77 13.75
N VAL A 188 -14.93 15.48 13.44
CA VAL A 188 -13.86 14.61 12.94
C VAL A 188 -13.33 15.11 11.59
N ALA A 189 -14.21 15.43 10.63
CA ALA A 189 -13.80 15.95 9.31
C ALA A 189 -13.04 17.29 9.40
N LEU A 190 -13.45 18.20 10.30
CA LEU A 190 -12.75 19.46 10.56
C LEU A 190 -11.37 19.24 11.20
N SER A 191 -11.25 18.27 12.11
CA SER A 191 -9.96 17.84 12.68
C SER A 191 -9.02 17.25 11.62
N TYR A 192 -9.50 16.30 10.82
CA TYR A 192 -8.70 15.69 9.74
C TYR A 192 -8.29 16.67 8.64
N HIS A 193 -9.06 17.75 8.42
CA HIS A 193 -8.63 18.88 7.57
C HIS A 193 -7.28 19.46 7.99
N GLN A 194 -6.98 19.48 9.29
CA GLN A 194 -5.71 19.97 9.81
C GLN A 194 -4.61 18.93 9.68
N THR A 195 -4.90 17.66 9.96
CA THR A 195 -3.96 16.54 9.78
C THR A 195 -3.46 16.46 8.34
N ILE A 196 -4.35 16.52 7.35
CA ILE A 196 -4.01 16.49 5.91
C ILE A 196 -3.17 17.70 5.49
N ARG A 197 -3.38 18.87 6.11
CA ARG A 197 -2.55 20.06 5.88
C ARG A 197 -1.15 19.91 6.48
N ALA A 198 -1.05 19.28 7.64
CA ALA A 198 0.16 19.14 8.43
C ALA A 198 1.07 17.98 7.96
N TYR A 199 0.49 16.98 7.28
CA TYR A 199 1.14 15.76 6.79
C TYR A 199 0.84 15.53 5.29
N PRO A 200 1.42 16.32 4.37
CA PRO A 200 1.20 16.17 2.92
C PRO A 200 1.76 14.86 2.33
N SER A 201 2.76 14.27 3.00
CA SER A 201 3.33 12.94 2.70
C SER A 201 2.37 11.77 2.98
N GLY A 202 1.17 12.04 3.49
CA GLY A 202 0.36 11.03 4.18
C GLY A 202 1.00 10.63 5.52
N GLY A 203 0.36 9.68 6.21
CA GLY A 203 0.88 9.09 7.44
C GLY A 203 -0.16 8.57 8.45
N GLY A 204 -1.43 8.97 8.29
CA GLY A 204 -2.53 8.50 9.14
C GLY A 204 -2.33 8.76 10.63
N ALA A 205 -3.09 8.05 11.46
CA ALA A 205 -2.96 8.15 12.91
C ALA A 205 -1.60 7.65 13.42
N TYR A 206 -0.96 6.69 12.73
CA TYR A 206 0.35 6.15 13.11
C TYR A 206 1.43 7.22 13.17
N ILE A 207 1.72 7.89 12.04
CA ILE A 207 2.83 8.87 11.98
C ILE A 207 2.51 10.07 12.88
N VAL A 208 1.25 10.53 12.90
CA VAL A 208 0.82 11.65 13.75
C VAL A 208 1.02 11.35 15.23
N ALA A 209 0.66 10.14 15.70
CA ALA A 209 0.85 9.73 17.09
C ALA A 209 2.34 9.46 17.39
N HIS A 210 3.07 8.82 16.50
CA HIS A 210 4.49 8.50 16.66
C HIS A 210 5.36 9.78 16.81
N ASP A 211 5.22 10.74 15.89
CA ASP A 211 6.01 11.98 15.85
C ASP A 211 5.76 12.92 17.04
N ASN A 212 4.54 12.90 17.58
CA ASN A 212 4.09 13.93 18.53
C ASN A 212 3.87 13.37 19.94
N LEU A 213 3.36 12.13 20.08
CA LEU A 213 3.12 11.49 21.37
C LEU A 213 4.26 10.55 21.77
N GLY A 214 4.90 9.90 20.79
CA GLY A 214 6.04 9.00 20.96
C GLY A 214 5.74 7.55 20.54
N GLN A 215 6.72 6.67 20.77
CA GLN A 215 6.74 5.28 20.30
C GLN A 215 5.47 4.48 20.69
N LEU A 216 5.17 4.35 21.98
CA LEU A 216 4.05 3.50 22.44
C LEU A 216 2.67 3.98 21.92
N PRO A 217 2.29 5.27 22.01
CA PRO A 217 1.07 5.78 21.39
C PRO A 217 1.02 5.56 19.87
N GLY A 218 2.15 5.72 19.17
CA GLY A 218 2.28 5.38 17.75
C GLY A 218 1.93 3.92 17.48
N LEU A 219 2.55 2.98 18.22
CA LEU A 219 2.31 1.54 18.05
C LEU A 219 0.87 1.14 18.38
N VAL A 220 0.22 1.78 19.35
CA VAL A 220 -1.21 1.56 19.63
C VAL A 220 -2.07 2.03 18.44
N ALA A 221 -1.80 3.20 17.88
CA ALA A 221 -2.50 3.69 16.68
C ALA A 221 -2.26 2.78 15.45
N ALA A 222 -1.05 2.23 15.30
CA ALA A 222 -0.74 1.27 14.24
C ALA A 222 -1.48 -0.06 14.42
N ALA A 223 -1.49 -0.61 15.63
CA ALA A 223 -2.23 -1.82 15.95
C ALA A 223 -3.74 -1.64 15.74
N ALA A 224 -4.27 -0.48 16.15
CA ALA A 224 -5.66 -0.10 15.91
C ALA A 224 -5.99 -0.09 14.41
N LEU A 225 -5.20 0.59 13.57
CA LEU A 225 -5.40 0.63 12.12
C LEU A 225 -5.27 -0.74 11.43
N LEU A 226 -4.37 -1.62 11.88
CA LEU A 226 -4.24 -2.97 11.28
C LEU A 226 -5.42 -3.89 11.65
N VAL A 227 -5.91 -3.79 12.88
CA VAL A 227 -7.16 -4.45 13.31
C VAL A 227 -8.35 -3.87 12.55
N ASP A 228 -8.38 -2.55 12.39
CA ASP A 228 -9.40 -1.82 11.66
C ASP A 228 -9.53 -2.29 10.21
N TYR A 229 -8.45 -2.25 9.43
CA TYR A 229 -8.46 -2.75 8.04
C TYR A 229 -8.88 -4.22 7.93
N THR A 230 -8.50 -5.07 8.89
CA THR A 230 -8.93 -6.48 8.92
C THR A 230 -10.44 -6.61 9.15
N LEU A 231 -11.00 -5.73 9.98
CA LEU A 231 -12.43 -5.63 10.24
C LEU A 231 -13.19 -4.93 9.10
N THR A 232 -12.63 -3.93 8.41
CA THR A 232 -13.21 -3.35 7.18
C THR A 232 -13.46 -4.44 6.13
N VAL A 233 -12.50 -5.34 5.88
CA VAL A 233 -12.73 -6.46 4.95
C VAL A 233 -13.85 -7.38 5.45
N ALA A 234 -13.84 -7.75 6.73
CA ALA A 234 -14.84 -8.67 7.29
C ALA A 234 -16.25 -8.06 7.33
N VAL A 235 -16.41 -6.84 7.85
CA VAL A 235 -17.69 -6.11 7.96
C VAL A 235 -18.24 -5.81 6.57
N SER A 236 -17.44 -5.23 5.67
CA SER A 236 -17.95 -4.78 4.38
C SER A 236 -18.22 -5.94 3.42
N VAL A 237 -17.47 -7.07 3.49
CA VAL A 237 -17.86 -8.29 2.76
C VAL A 237 -19.10 -8.95 3.39
N ALA A 238 -19.23 -9.02 4.72
CA ALA A 238 -20.42 -9.55 5.37
C ALA A 238 -21.68 -8.74 5.02
N ALA A 239 -21.59 -7.41 5.03
CA ALA A 239 -22.69 -6.51 4.67
C ALA A 239 -23.01 -6.57 3.16
N GLY A 240 -22.00 -6.65 2.29
CA GLY A 240 -22.22 -6.82 0.86
C GLY A 240 -22.89 -8.16 0.52
N VAL A 241 -22.54 -9.23 1.26
CA VAL A 241 -23.26 -10.51 1.21
C VAL A 241 -24.68 -10.39 1.77
N ALA A 242 -24.89 -9.66 2.87
CA ALA A 242 -26.23 -9.43 3.43
C ALA A 242 -27.17 -8.71 2.45
N ALA A 243 -26.66 -7.74 1.68
CA ALA A 243 -27.40 -7.10 0.59
C ALA A 243 -27.79 -8.11 -0.52
N ILE A 244 -26.86 -8.99 -0.93
CA ILE A 244 -27.17 -10.06 -1.89
C ILE A 244 -28.21 -11.04 -1.34
N THR A 245 -28.10 -11.47 -0.08
CA THR A 245 -29.07 -12.40 0.51
C THR A 245 -30.42 -11.74 0.79
N SER A 246 -30.47 -10.42 0.98
CA SER A 246 -31.73 -9.65 1.06
C SER A 246 -32.46 -9.66 -0.29
N ALA A 247 -31.73 -9.59 -1.41
CA ALA A 247 -32.29 -9.71 -2.76
C ALA A 247 -32.57 -11.16 -3.20
N ALA A 248 -31.85 -12.13 -2.64
CA ALA A 248 -31.95 -13.56 -2.96
C ALA A 248 -31.95 -14.43 -1.67
N PRO A 249 -33.09 -14.54 -0.96
CA PRO A 249 -33.15 -15.17 0.37
C PRO A 249 -32.69 -16.63 0.43
N ALA A 250 -32.78 -17.38 -0.69
CA ALA A 250 -32.29 -18.75 -0.79
C ALA A 250 -30.77 -18.90 -0.58
N LEU A 251 -29.99 -17.81 -0.66
CA LEU A 251 -28.56 -17.80 -0.42
C LEU A 251 -28.17 -17.54 1.05
N PHE A 252 -29.14 -17.27 1.94
CA PHE A 252 -28.86 -16.85 3.32
C PHE A 252 -28.02 -17.87 4.11
N ASP A 253 -28.30 -19.16 3.95
CA ASP A 253 -27.58 -20.23 4.65
C ASP A 253 -26.15 -20.44 4.09
N LEU A 254 -25.87 -19.91 2.90
CA LEU A 254 -24.55 -19.94 2.25
C LEU A 254 -23.74 -18.66 2.46
N LYS A 255 -24.16 -17.75 3.35
CA LYS A 255 -23.50 -16.45 3.56
C LYS A 255 -22.03 -16.52 3.94
N VAL A 256 -21.61 -17.49 4.76
CA VAL A 256 -20.19 -17.66 5.12
C VAL A 256 -19.35 -18.17 3.93
N PRO A 257 -19.71 -19.27 3.24
CA PRO A 257 -19.06 -19.67 2.00
C PRO A 257 -18.99 -18.54 0.96
N LEU A 258 -20.07 -17.77 0.78
CA LEU A 258 -20.11 -16.65 -0.16
C LEU A 258 -19.16 -15.53 0.25
N ALA A 259 -19.13 -15.14 1.53
CA ALA A 259 -18.21 -14.13 2.05
C ALA A 259 -16.74 -14.55 1.87
N VAL A 260 -16.39 -15.80 2.20
CA VAL A 260 -15.03 -16.33 2.01
C VAL A 260 -14.67 -16.39 0.51
N ALA A 261 -15.60 -16.76 -0.36
CA ALA A 261 -15.39 -16.74 -1.80
C ALA A 261 -15.14 -15.32 -2.34
N VAL A 262 -15.88 -14.31 -1.86
CA VAL A 262 -15.65 -12.90 -2.20
C VAL A 262 -14.27 -12.45 -1.72
N VAL A 263 -13.87 -12.73 -0.48
CA VAL A 263 -12.51 -12.42 0.02
C VAL A 263 -11.44 -13.10 -0.85
N ALA A 264 -11.64 -14.36 -1.26
CA ALA A 264 -10.71 -15.05 -2.15
C ALA A 264 -10.61 -14.41 -3.55
N VAL A 265 -11.72 -13.94 -4.12
CA VAL A 265 -11.74 -13.20 -5.40
C VAL A 265 -11.00 -11.86 -5.29
N PHE A 266 -11.25 -11.09 -4.24
CA PHE A 266 -10.55 -9.82 -4.00
C PHE A 266 -9.05 -10.02 -3.71
N THR A 267 -8.72 -11.07 -2.95
CA THR A 267 -7.33 -11.50 -2.71
C THR A 267 -6.63 -11.81 -4.03
N TRP A 268 -7.25 -12.64 -4.89
CA TRP A 268 -6.70 -12.98 -6.19
C TRP A 268 -6.55 -11.77 -7.11
N GLY A 269 -7.54 -10.87 -7.16
CA GLY A 269 -7.48 -9.64 -7.95
C GLY A 269 -6.35 -8.70 -7.53
N ASN A 270 -6.20 -8.47 -6.22
CA ASN A 270 -5.13 -7.65 -5.65
C ASN A 270 -3.75 -8.30 -5.84
N LEU A 271 -3.62 -9.62 -5.63
CA LEU A 271 -2.39 -10.36 -5.91
C LEU A 271 -1.99 -10.28 -7.38
N ARG A 272 -2.94 -10.47 -8.31
CA ARG A 272 -2.73 -10.31 -9.76
C ARG A 272 -2.33 -8.88 -10.13
N GLY A 273 -2.61 -7.91 -9.27
CA GLY A 273 -2.31 -6.50 -9.49
C GLY A 273 -3.15 -5.97 -10.63
N ILE A 274 -4.47 -6.19 -10.54
CA ILE A 274 -5.45 -5.44 -11.35
C ILE A 274 -5.07 -3.96 -11.20
N ARG A 275 -4.61 -3.35 -12.30
CA ARG A 275 -4.21 -1.95 -12.28
C ARG A 275 -5.39 -1.12 -11.80
N GLU A 276 -5.17 -0.34 -10.75
CA GLU A 276 -6.12 0.66 -10.25
C GLU A 276 -6.25 1.82 -11.24
N SER A 277 -6.81 1.54 -12.43
CA SER A 277 -7.37 2.60 -13.24
C SER A 277 -8.57 3.10 -12.44
N GLY A 278 -8.39 4.22 -11.73
CA GLY A 278 -9.39 4.76 -10.81
C GLY A 278 -10.74 5.04 -11.46
N THR A 279 -10.83 4.99 -12.80
CA THR A 279 -12.08 4.95 -13.56
C THR A 279 -12.92 3.70 -13.25
N ILE A 280 -12.35 2.50 -13.31
CA ILE A 280 -13.04 1.21 -13.09
C ILE A 280 -13.61 1.17 -11.66
N PHE A 281 -12.79 1.54 -10.69
CA PHE A 281 -13.17 1.58 -9.28
C PHE A 281 -14.09 2.77 -8.94
N SER A 282 -14.19 3.81 -9.80
CA SER A 282 -15.06 4.96 -9.53
C SER A 282 -16.54 4.75 -9.89
N ALA A 283 -16.82 3.92 -10.90
CA ALA A 283 -18.19 3.73 -11.38
C ALA A 283 -19.14 3.13 -10.31
N PRO A 284 -18.77 2.09 -9.54
CA PRO A 284 -19.63 1.54 -8.49
C PRO A 284 -20.00 2.56 -7.42
N THR A 285 -19.04 3.35 -6.91
CA THR A 285 -19.30 4.32 -5.83
C THR A 285 -20.25 5.42 -6.29
N TYR A 286 -20.06 5.98 -7.49
CA TYR A 286 -20.98 7.00 -8.01
C TYR A 286 -22.35 6.43 -8.35
N PHE A 287 -22.42 5.19 -8.83
CA PHE A 287 -23.68 4.50 -9.05
C PHE A 287 -24.46 4.30 -7.74
N PHE A 288 -23.79 3.86 -6.67
CA PHE A 288 -24.37 3.76 -5.34
C PHE A 288 -24.86 5.11 -4.79
N ILE A 289 -24.03 6.16 -4.86
CA ILE A 289 -24.42 7.52 -4.41
C ILE A 289 -25.68 7.98 -5.16
N ALA A 290 -25.73 7.75 -6.47
CA ALA A 290 -26.87 8.13 -7.30
C ALA A 290 -28.13 7.29 -7.00
N SER A 291 -28.02 5.97 -6.88
CA SER A 291 -29.16 5.09 -6.61
C SER A 291 -29.71 5.27 -5.21
N MET A 292 -28.85 5.33 -4.19
CA MET A 292 -29.25 5.59 -2.80
C MET A 292 -29.80 7.01 -2.65
N GLY A 293 -29.16 8.01 -3.27
CA GLY A 293 -29.67 9.38 -3.31
C GLY A 293 -31.05 9.49 -3.96
N LEU A 294 -31.29 8.76 -5.05
CA LEU A 294 -32.60 8.69 -5.71
C LEU A 294 -33.65 8.03 -4.82
N VAL A 295 -33.35 6.90 -4.17
CA VAL A 295 -34.24 6.25 -3.19
C VAL A 295 -34.60 7.21 -2.05
N ILE A 296 -33.62 7.96 -1.53
CA ILE A 296 -33.86 8.95 -0.49
C ILE A 296 -34.78 10.07 -0.99
N LEU A 297 -34.50 10.65 -2.17
CA LEU A 297 -35.31 11.73 -2.73
C LEU A 297 -36.74 11.30 -3.05
N VAL A 298 -36.92 10.12 -3.65
CA VAL A 298 -38.26 9.55 -3.97
C VAL A 298 -39.01 9.17 -2.69
N GLY A 299 -38.33 8.57 -1.70
CA GLY A 299 -38.92 8.25 -0.41
C GLY A 299 -39.39 9.50 0.34
N VAL A 300 -38.57 10.57 0.37
CA VAL A 300 -38.97 11.86 0.96
C VAL A 300 -40.12 12.48 0.18
N ALA A 301 -40.11 12.44 -1.16
CA ALA A 301 -41.22 12.93 -1.98
C ALA A 301 -42.53 12.18 -1.69
N LYS A 302 -42.50 10.84 -1.54
CA LYS A 302 -43.65 10.05 -1.09
C LYS A 302 -44.18 10.49 0.29
N VAL A 303 -43.30 10.78 1.25
CA VAL A 303 -43.68 11.30 2.58
C VAL A 303 -44.30 12.70 2.50
N VAL A 304 -43.75 13.60 1.67
CA VAL A 304 -44.30 14.96 1.47
C VAL A 304 -45.67 14.92 0.80
N LEU A 305 -45.86 14.04 -0.17
CA LEU A 305 -47.10 13.90 -0.95
C LEU A 305 -48.18 13.06 -0.26
N GLY A 306 -47.89 12.48 0.91
CA GLY A 306 -48.84 11.63 1.65
C GLY A 306 -49.01 10.21 1.09
N TYR A 307 -48.09 9.75 0.23
CA TYR A 307 -48.06 8.37 -0.32
C TYR A 307 -47.23 7.39 0.53
N ALA A 308 -46.61 7.84 1.61
CA ALA A 308 -45.89 6.99 2.55
C ALA A 308 -46.76 6.64 3.78
N PRO A 309 -46.46 5.57 4.53
CA PRO A 309 -47.23 5.18 5.73
C PRO A 309 -47.18 6.23 6.86
N GLY A 310 -46.11 7.03 6.93
CA GLY A 310 -45.93 8.12 7.89
C GLY A 310 -45.92 9.51 7.23
N SER A 311 -45.87 10.54 8.06
CA SER A 311 -45.85 11.95 7.62
C SER A 311 -44.54 12.65 7.96
N LEU A 312 -44.35 13.88 7.46
CA LEU A 312 -43.18 14.71 7.79
C LEU A 312 -42.92 14.88 9.30
N PHE A 313 -43.98 14.85 10.11
CA PHE A 313 -43.90 15.05 11.56
C PHE A 313 -44.09 13.75 12.35
N HIS A 314 -44.97 12.84 11.91
CA HIS A 314 -45.30 11.61 12.63
C HIS A 314 -44.62 10.38 12.00
N ALA A 315 -43.99 9.55 12.82
CA ALA A 315 -43.49 8.24 12.38
C ALA A 315 -44.67 7.32 12.06
N ALA A 316 -44.49 6.40 11.11
CA ALA A 316 -45.45 5.32 10.92
C ALA A 316 -45.43 4.38 12.14
N PRO A 317 -46.55 3.69 12.45
CA PRO A 317 -46.48 2.54 13.33
C PRO A 317 -45.48 1.51 12.76
N PRO A 318 -44.75 0.77 13.60
CA PRO A 318 -43.83 -0.24 13.11
C PRO A 318 -44.59 -1.38 12.44
N GLN A 319 -44.03 -1.94 11.37
CA GLN A 319 -44.66 -3.02 10.60
C GLN A 319 -45.01 -4.25 11.47
N HIS A 320 -44.18 -4.54 12.47
CA HIS A 320 -44.42 -5.58 13.47
C HIS A 320 -44.22 -5.04 14.90
N PRO A 321 -45.12 -5.36 15.86
CA PRO A 321 -44.93 -4.98 17.26
C PRO A 321 -43.72 -5.68 17.86
N ILE A 322 -42.77 -4.91 18.40
CA ILE A 322 -41.64 -5.43 19.18
C ILE A 322 -41.94 -5.17 20.66
N GLU A 323 -42.05 -6.25 21.44
CA GLU A 323 -42.15 -6.15 22.89
C GLU A 323 -40.80 -5.76 23.52
N PRO A 324 -40.78 -4.89 24.54
CA PRO A 324 -39.54 -4.46 25.17
C PRO A 324 -38.93 -5.60 26.01
N VAL A 325 -37.69 -5.96 25.68
CA VAL A 325 -36.87 -6.94 26.42
C VAL A 325 -36.12 -6.27 27.57
N GLU A 326 -35.71 -5.00 27.39
CA GLU A 326 -35.08 -4.16 28.42
C GLU A 326 -35.72 -2.77 28.48
N ALA A 327 -35.60 -2.09 29.62
CA ALA A 327 -36.14 -0.73 29.76
C ALA A 327 -35.31 0.29 28.97
N LEU A 328 -35.97 1.27 28.35
CA LEU A 328 -35.30 2.40 27.69
C LEU A 328 -34.50 3.21 28.73
N SER A 329 -33.19 3.00 28.75
CA SER A 329 -32.25 3.67 29.66
C SER A 329 -31.29 4.58 28.90
N ILE A 330 -30.66 5.51 29.62
CA ILE A 330 -29.56 6.34 29.07
C ILE A 330 -28.43 5.43 28.56
N LEU A 331 -28.14 4.32 29.26
CA LEU A 331 -27.14 3.34 28.84
C LEU A 331 -27.48 2.70 27.49
N LEU A 332 -28.76 2.40 27.24
CA LEU A 332 -29.21 1.86 25.96
C LEU A 332 -29.11 2.89 24.82
N ILE A 333 -29.46 4.15 25.09
CA ILE A 333 -29.29 5.26 24.13
C ILE A 333 -27.80 5.43 23.78
N LEU A 334 -26.90 5.38 24.78
CA LEU A 334 -25.46 5.42 24.56
C LEU A 334 -24.93 4.21 23.78
N ARG A 335 -25.48 3.00 24.03
CA ARG A 335 -25.16 1.76 23.29
C ARG A 335 -25.64 1.82 21.83
N ALA A 336 -26.80 2.43 21.56
CA ALA A 336 -27.33 2.66 20.22
C ALA A 336 -26.50 3.72 19.46
N PHE A 337 -26.19 4.85 20.11
CA PHE A 337 -25.28 5.87 19.61
C PHE A 337 -23.89 5.31 19.28
N SER A 338 -23.32 4.53 20.19
CA SER A 338 -22.07 3.79 19.96
C SER A 338 -22.19 2.91 18.71
N SER A 339 -23.19 2.05 18.61
CA SER A 339 -23.35 1.15 17.44
C SER A 339 -23.49 1.92 16.12
N GLY A 340 -24.30 2.99 16.10
CA GLY A 340 -24.46 3.85 14.92
C GLY A 340 -23.24 4.69 14.54
N SER A 341 -22.34 4.96 15.48
CA SER A 341 -21.10 5.71 15.20
C SER A 341 -20.12 4.97 14.29
N ALA A 342 -20.40 3.69 13.97
CA ALA A 342 -19.79 2.98 12.85
C ALA A 342 -20.00 3.69 11.50
N ALA A 343 -20.96 4.62 11.37
CA ALA A 343 -21.05 5.52 10.21
C ALA A 343 -19.81 6.39 9.98
N LEU A 344 -18.94 6.59 10.99
CA LEU A 344 -17.76 7.47 10.90
C LEU A 344 -16.46 6.75 10.49
N THR A 345 -16.50 5.44 10.26
CA THR A 345 -15.29 4.70 9.89
C THR A 345 -14.91 4.97 8.42
N GLY A 346 -13.68 4.65 8.03
CA GLY A 346 -13.17 4.92 6.68
C GLY A 346 -12.90 6.40 6.38
N VAL A 347 -13.26 7.33 7.28
CA VAL A 347 -12.96 8.77 7.13
C VAL A 347 -11.45 9.02 7.13
N GLU A 348 -10.64 8.17 7.79
CA GLU A 348 -9.19 8.24 7.70
C GLU A 348 -8.61 7.88 6.33
N ALA A 349 -9.30 7.13 5.48
CA ALA A 349 -8.76 6.63 4.21
C ALA A 349 -8.29 7.78 3.29
N ILE A 350 -9.04 8.90 3.25
CA ILE A 350 -8.63 10.11 2.50
C ILE A 350 -7.35 10.73 3.10
N SER A 351 -7.14 10.63 4.41
CA SER A 351 -5.95 11.14 5.11
C SER A 351 -4.72 10.24 4.94
N ASN A 352 -4.93 8.95 4.72
CA ASN A 352 -3.88 7.98 4.38
C ASN A 352 -3.49 8.09 2.90
N GLY A 353 -4.48 8.35 2.03
CA GLY A 353 -4.35 8.45 0.58
C GLY A 353 -3.81 9.77 0.02
N VAL A 354 -3.42 10.76 0.84
CA VAL A 354 -3.01 12.12 0.38
C VAL A 354 -1.98 12.11 -0.77
N PRO A 355 -0.90 11.29 -0.76
CA PRO A 355 0.09 11.27 -1.84
C PRO A 355 -0.45 10.81 -3.20
N ALA A 356 -1.60 10.13 -3.24
CA ALA A 356 -2.21 9.65 -4.48
C ALA A 356 -2.97 10.75 -5.24
N PHE A 357 -3.18 11.93 -4.66
CA PHE A 357 -3.86 13.04 -5.32
C PHE A 357 -2.95 13.75 -6.34
N LYS A 358 -3.55 14.43 -7.32
CA LYS A 358 -2.81 15.42 -8.13
C LYS A 358 -2.41 16.63 -7.27
N PRO A 359 -1.24 17.26 -7.53
CA PRO A 359 -0.86 18.51 -6.87
C PRO A 359 -1.89 19.63 -7.11
N PRO A 360 -2.11 20.53 -6.14
CA PRO A 360 -1.65 20.46 -4.74
C PRO A 360 -2.42 19.40 -3.93
N GLU A 361 -1.71 18.37 -3.44
CA GLU A 361 -2.29 17.16 -2.84
C GLU A 361 -3.16 17.47 -1.63
N SER A 362 -2.60 18.09 -0.58
CA SER A 362 -3.32 18.42 0.65
C SER A 362 -4.49 19.38 0.46
N TYR A 363 -4.55 20.17 -0.62
CA TYR A 363 -5.74 20.98 -0.92
C TYR A 363 -6.83 20.10 -1.55
N ASN A 364 -6.46 19.26 -2.51
CA ASN A 364 -7.39 18.38 -3.20
C ASN A 364 -7.99 17.33 -2.26
N ALA A 365 -7.17 16.70 -1.40
CA ALA A 365 -7.62 15.75 -0.39
C ALA A 365 -8.60 16.38 0.63
N ARG A 366 -8.32 17.60 1.10
CA ARG A 366 -9.22 18.34 2.02
C ARG A 366 -10.57 18.68 1.41
N VAL A 367 -10.60 19.09 0.14
CA VAL A 367 -11.87 19.32 -0.58
C VAL A 367 -12.65 18.02 -0.75
N THR A 368 -11.97 16.91 -1.06
CA THR A 368 -12.57 15.59 -1.18
C THR A 368 -13.14 15.09 0.16
N LEU A 369 -12.43 15.29 1.28
CA LEU A 369 -12.91 14.97 2.63
C LEU A 369 -14.20 15.73 3.00
N THR A 370 -14.30 17.02 2.66
CA THR A 370 -15.53 17.79 2.89
C THR A 370 -16.70 17.25 2.06
N TRP A 371 -16.49 16.93 0.77
CA TRP A 371 -17.53 16.33 -0.05
C TRP A 371 -17.97 14.95 0.46
N MET A 372 -17.02 14.09 0.85
CA MET A 372 -17.29 12.80 1.49
C MET A 372 -18.18 12.98 2.72
N ALA A 373 -17.85 13.91 3.62
CA ALA A 373 -18.59 14.14 4.86
C ALA A 373 -20.02 14.64 4.60
N CYS A 374 -20.20 15.55 3.63
CA CYS A 374 -21.52 16.05 3.25
C CYS A 374 -22.40 14.97 2.61
N ILE A 375 -21.84 14.14 1.71
CA ILE A 375 -22.58 13.04 1.07
C ILE A 375 -22.94 11.98 2.11
N LEU A 376 -21.99 11.57 2.96
CA LEU A 376 -22.21 10.62 4.04
C LEU A 376 -23.30 11.09 5.01
N ALA A 377 -23.25 12.35 5.45
CA ALA A 377 -24.28 12.94 6.30
C ALA A 377 -25.66 12.93 5.63
N PHE A 378 -25.75 13.26 4.34
CA PHE A 378 -27.00 13.21 3.57
C PHE A 378 -27.55 11.78 3.46
N LEU A 379 -26.72 10.81 3.08
CA LEU A 379 -27.13 9.40 2.93
C LEU A 379 -27.60 8.82 4.27
N PHE A 380 -26.77 8.93 5.31
CA PHE A 380 -27.05 8.36 6.63
C PHE A 380 -28.27 9.00 7.31
N LEU A 381 -28.39 10.33 7.28
CA LEU A 381 -29.55 11.02 7.83
C LEU A 381 -30.82 10.75 7.01
N GLY A 382 -30.70 10.64 5.69
CA GLY A 382 -31.80 10.30 4.78
C GLY A 382 -32.35 8.89 5.02
N ILE A 383 -31.48 7.88 5.12
CA ILE A 383 -31.86 6.50 5.46
C ILE A 383 -32.50 6.46 6.85
N THR A 384 -31.91 7.11 7.86
CA THR A 384 -32.46 7.13 9.23
C THR A 384 -33.83 7.82 9.29
N PHE A 385 -33.99 8.95 8.60
CA PHE A 385 -35.27 9.65 8.51
C PHE A 385 -36.33 8.75 7.88
N LEU A 386 -36.03 8.13 6.73
CA LEU A 386 -36.99 7.29 6.03
C LEU A 386 -37.32 6.00 6.78
N ALA A 387 -36.35 5.34 7.41
CA ALA A 387 -36.62 4.18 8.27
C ALA A 387 -37.63 4.53 9.38
N SER A 388 -37.48 5.70 10.01
CA SER A 388 -38.44 6.23 10.99
C SER A 388 -39.81 6.58 10.38
N ARG A 389 -39.87 7.11 9.15
CA ARG A 389 -41.14 7.48 8.49
C ARG A 389 -41.91 6.31 7.87
N TYR A 390 -41.22 5.23 7.49
CA TYR A 390 -41.83 4.02 6.95
C TYR A 390 -42.10 2.95 8.03
N GLY A 391 -41.63 3.16 9.27
CA GLY A 391 -41.87 2.22 10.37
C GLY A 391 -41.03 0.94 10.25
N LEU A 392 -39.86 1.03 9.62
CA LEU A 392 -38.98 -0.11 9.36
C LEU A 392 -38.43 -0.71 10.66
N VAL A 393 -38.38 -2.04 10.70
CA VAL A 393 -37.97 -2.83 11.87
C VAL A 393 -36.82 -3.76 11.45
N PRO A 394 -35.73 -3.87 12.22
CA PRO A 394 -34.64 -4.77 11.87
C PRO A 394 -35.08 -6.23 11.83
N GLU A 395 -34.64 -6.96 10.80
CA GLU A 395 -34.86 -8.39 10.64
C GLU A 395 -33.53 -9.14 10.46
N GLU A 396 -33.46 -10.41 10.88
CA GLU A 396 -32.22 -11.19 10.73
C GLU A 396 -31.88 -11.55 9.27
N ARG A 397 -32.87 -11.55 8.37
CA ARG A 397 -32.75 -12.03 6.98
C ARG A 397 -32.65 -10.91 5.94
N GLU A 398 -33.08 -9.70 6.28
CA GLU A 398 -33.15 -8.57 5.36
C GLU A 398 -32.68 -7.27 6.01
N THR A 399 -31.79 -6.56 5.29
CA THR A 399 -31.25 -5.27 5.73
C THR A 399 -32.30 -4.14 5.66
N ILE A 400 -32.20 -3.14 6.54
CA ILE A 400 -33.06 -1.93 6.55
C ILE A 400 -32.96 -1.17 5.22
N VAL A 401 -31.78 -1.18 4.60
CA VAL A 401 -31.56 -0.63 3.26
C VAL A 401 -32.38 -1.38 2.20
N SER A 402 -32.48 -2.70 2.31
CA SER A 402 -33.33 -3.50 1.43
C SER A 402 -34.82 -3.26 1.64
N GLN A 403 -35.29 -3.26 2.89
CA GLN A 403 -36.67 -2.93 3.22
C GLN A 403 -37.06 -1.55 2.66
N LEU A 404 -36.22 -0.53 2.89
CA LEU A 404 -36.42 0.81 2.34
C LEU A 404 -36.46 0.82 0.81
N GLY A 405 -35.57 0.07 0.16
CA GLY A 405 -35.57 -0.10 -1.29
C GLY A 405 -36.88 -0.70 -1.81
N ARG A 406 -37.41 -1.73 -1.13
CA ARG A 406 -38.66 -2.41 -1.50
C ARG A 406 -39.88 -1.51 -1.28
N GLU A 407 -39.96 -0.79 -0.17
CA GLU A 407 -41.04 0.17 0.11
C GLU A 407 -41.06 1.37 -0.87
N VAL A 408 -39.87 1.87 -1.25
CA VAL A 408 -39.76 3.04 -2.13
C VAL A 408 -39.91 2.66 -3.60
N LEU A 409 -39.31 1.55 -4.07
CA LEU A 409 -39.26 1.16 -5.48
C LEU A 409 -40.19 0.00 -5.87
N GLY A 410 -40.83 -0.66 -4.91
CA GLY A 410 -41.52 -1.94 -5.10
C GLY A 410 -40.56 -3.09 -5.45
N GLU A 411 -41.10 -4.27 -5.72
CA GLU A 411 -40.35 -5.42 -6.27
C GLU A 411 -40.05 -5.24 -7.77
N SER A 412 -39.59 -4.06 -8.15
CA SER A 412 -39.25 -3.71 -9.53
C SER A 412 -37.79 -4.07 -9.86
N PRO A 413 -37.41 -4.13 -11.15
CA PRO A 413 -36.00 -4.27 -11.54
C PRO A 413 -35.07 -3.20 -10.91
N LEU A 414 -35.61 -2.02 -10.57
CA LEU A 414 -34.86 -0.95 -9.91
C LEU A 414 -34.42 -1.33 -8.48
N TYR A 415 -35.22 -2.11 -7.74
CA TYR A 415 -34.83 -2.62 -6.42
C TYR A 415 -33.61 -3.55 -6.51
N TYR A 416 -33.60 -4.49 -7.47
CA TYR A 416 -32.47 -5.39 -7.68
C TYR A 416 -31.20 -4.64 -8.13
N VAL A 417 -31.36 -3.62 -8.99
CA VAL A 417 -30.25 -2.74 -9.41
C VAL A 417 -29.68 -1.95 -8.23
N TYR A 418 -30.54 -1.47 -7.33
CA TYR A 418 -30.15 -0.76 -6.10
C TYR A 418 -29.45 -1.68 -5.08
N GLN A 419 -29.92 -2.93 -4.92
CA GLN A 419 -29.24 -3.94 -4.10
C GLN A 419 -27.87 -4.30 -4.68
N ALA A 420 -27.77 -4.47 -6.00
CA ALA A 420 -26.48 -4.69 -6.67
C ALA A 420 -25.52 -3.50 -6.46
N ALA A 421 -25.99 -2.25 -6.55
CA ALA A 421 -25.19 -1.06 -6.27
C ALA A 421 -24.67 -1.04 -4.82
N THR A 422 -25.51 -1.41 -3.87
CA THR A 422 -25.19 -1.51 -2.44
C THR A 422 -24.14 -2.59 -2.17
N ALA A 423 -24.34 -3.80 -2.69
CA ALA A 423 -23.35 -4.88 -2.58
C ALA A 423 -22.01 -4.50 -3.23
N MET A 424 -22.03 -3.86 -4.40
CA MET A 424 -20.82 -3.43 -5.11
C MET A 424 -20.01 -2.38 -4.36
N VAL A 425 -20.64 -1.39 -3.71
CA VAL A 425 -19.89 -0.40 -2.91
C VAL A 425 -19.32 -0.99 -1.63
N LEU A 426 -20.01 -1.95 -1.00
CA LEU A 426 -19.54 -2.66 0.19
C LEU A 426 -18.36 -3.58 -0.13
N PHE A 427 -18.38 -4.29 -1.26
CA PHE A 427 -17.21 -5.04 -1.72
C PHE A 427 -16.05 -4.12 -2.14
N LEU A 428 -16.34 -2.93 -2.69
CA LEU A 428 -15.33 -1.93 -3.00
C LEU A 428 -14.68 -1.34 -1.74
N ALA A 429 -15.44 -1.14 -0.66
CA ALA A 429 -14.91 -0.74 0.64
C ALA A 429 -13.85 -1.72 1.16
N ALA A 430 -14.07 -3.03 1.04
CA ALA A 430 -13.06 -4.02 1.39
C ALA A 430 -11.74 -3.87 0.59
N ASN A 431 -11.78 -3.31 -0.62
CA ASN A 431 -10.58 -3.06 -1.42
C ASN A 431 -9.69 -1.93 -0.85
N THR A 432 -10.24 -0.97 -0.09
CA THR A 432 -9.40 0.09 0.53
C THR A 432 -8.42 -0.52 1.53
N ALA A 433 -8.90 -1.44 2.37
CA ALA A 433 -8.08 -2.20 3.30
C ALA A 433 -7.02 -3.06 2.59
N PHE A 434 -7.34 -3.69 1.45
CA PHE A 434 -6.36 -4.41 0.63
C PHE A 434 -5.24 -3.52 0.07
N ALA A 435 -5.49 -2.23 -0.14
CA ALA A 435 -4.48 -1.26 -0.57
C ALA A 435 -3.66 -0.68 0.60
N ASP A 436 -4.31 -0.38 1.73
CA ASP A 436 -3.70 0.35 2.85
C ASP A 436 -3.04 -0.55 3.92
N PHE A 437 -3.56 -1.75 4.20
CA PHE A 437 -2.95 -2.68 5.17
C PHE A 437 -1.50 -3.06 4.79
N PRO A 438 -1.17 -3.42 3.53
CA PRO A 438 0.20 -3.75 3.17
C PRO A 438 1.12 -2.51 3.22
N ARG A 439 0.58 -1.31 2.95
CA ARG A 439 1.32 -0.05 3.03
C ARG A 439 1.71 0.29 4.47
N LEU A 440 0.76 0.20 5.41
CA LEU A 440 1.05 0.40 6.84
C LEU A 440 2.01 -0.66 7.38
N SER A 441 1.80 -1.93 7.00
CA SER A 441 2.71 -3.04 7.36
C SER A 441 4.14 -2.79 6.88
N ALA A 442 4.30 -2.24 5.67
CA ALA A 442 5.61 -1.93 5.10
C ALA A 442 6.30 -0.73 5.76
N ILE A 443 5.54 0.27 6.21
CA ILE A 443 6.06 1.39 7.02
C ILE A 443 6.58 0.84 8.37
N LEU A 444 5.75 0.07 9.09
CA LEU A 444 6.13 -0.56 10.36
C LEU A 444 7.32 -1.51 10.24
N ALA A 445 7.45 -2.20 9.11
CA ALA A 445 8.60 -3.06 8.83
C ALA A 445 9.86 -2.27 8.46
N GLY A 446 9.72 -1.07 7.88
CA GLY A 446 10.80 -0.10 7.71
C GLY A 446 11.33 0.42 9.05
N ASP A 447 10.41 0.75 9.97
CA ASP A 447 10.72 1.20 11.34
C ASP A 447 11.18 0.06 12.28
N GLY A 448 11.22 -1.19 11.78
CA GLY A 448 11.68 -2.36 12.53
C GLY A 448 10.68 -2.91 13.56
N TYR A 449 9.40 -2.57 13.48
CA TYR A 449 8.32 -3.12 14.31
C TYR A 449 7.66 -4.36 13.71
N MET A 450 7.72 -4.55 12.40
CA MET A 450 7.25 -5.76 11.71
C MET A 450 8.40 -6.55 11.06
N PRO A 451 8.19 -7.84 10.72
CA PRO A 451 9.17 -8.63 10.00
C PRO A 451 9.60 -7.94 8.70
N ARG A 452 10.92 -7.87 8.43
CA ARG A 452 11.50 -7.22 7.23
C ARG A 452 10.97 -7.75 5.89
N GLN A 453 10.26 -8.88 5.87
CA GLN A 453 9.55 -9.41 4.70
C GLN A 453 8.38 -8.51 4.24
N PHE A 454 7.82 -7.69 5.14
CA PHE A 454 6.79 -6.70 4.80
C PHE A 454 7.37 -5.38 4.30
N THR A 455 8.68 -5.11 4.46
CA THR A 455 9.34 -3.91 3.93
C THR A 455 9.34 -3.93 2.40
N PHE A 456 9.18 -2.78 1.73
CA PHE A 456 9.13 -2.64 0.27
C PHE A 456 10.45 -2.97 -0.50
N LYS A 457 11.09 -4.12 -0.28
CA LYS A 457 12.19 -4.65 -1.12
C LYS A 457 11.65 -5.29 -2.44
N GLY A 458 10.84 -4.50 -3.14
CA GLY A 458 10.31 -4.49 -4.54
C GLY A 458 10.15 -5.72 -5.42
N ASP A 459 10.35 -6.93 -4.92
CA ASP A 459 9.48 -8.00 -5.36
C ASP A 459 8.05 -7.70 -4.86
N ARG A 460 7.02 -8.29 -5.47
CA ARG A 460 5.63 -8.14 -4.97
C ARG A 460 5.45 -8.71 -3.53
N LEU A 461 6.49 -9.34 -2.94
CA LEU A 461 6.45 -10.04 -1.64
C LEU A 461 5.85 -9.21 -0.50
N ALA A 462 6.27 -7.96 -0.33
CA ALA A 462 5.77 -7.11 0.76
C ALA A 462 4.24 -6.92 0.67
N PHE A 463 3.77 -6.55 -0.51
CA PHE A 463 2.36 -6.38 -0.83
C PHE A 463 1.59 -7.71 -0.75
N THR A 464 2.19 -8.79 -1.24
CA THR A 464 1.66 -10.17 -1.22
C THR A 464 1.45 -10.67 0.20
N ASN A 465 2.46 -10.55 1.07
CA ASN A 465 2.39 -10.99 2.46
C ASN A 465 1.37 -10.15 3.25
N GLY A 466 1.29 -8.83 2.98
CA GLY A 466 0.26 -7.95 3.52
C GLY A 466 -1.15 -8.41 3.13
N ILE A 467 -1.41 -8.60 1.82
CA ILE A 467 -2.69 -9.08 1.30
C ILE A 467 -3.07 -10.44 1.89
N LEU A 468 -2.13 -11.39 1.94
CA LEU A 468 -2.40 -12.74 2.46
C LEU A 468 -2.68 -12.72 3.96
N ALA A 469 -1.94 -11.95 4.75
CA ALA A 469 -2.20 -11.80 6.19
C ALA A 469 -3.58 -11.18 6.45
N LEU A 470 -3.94 -10.12 5.71
CA LEU A 470 -5.25 -9.48 5.76
C LEU A 470 -6.38 -10.45 5.37
N ALA A 471 -6.23 -11.17 4.26
CA ALA A 471 -7.22 -12.13 3.77
C ALA A 471 -7.46 -13.28 4.76
N VAL A 472 -6.39 -13.84 5.34
CA VAL A 472 -6.49 -14.88 6.37
C VAL A 472 -7.18 -14.34 7.62
N GLY A 473 -6.80 -13.15 8.10
CA GLY A 473 -7.45 -12.50 9.24
C GLY A 473 -8.94 -12.27 9.02
N ALA A 474 -9.32 -11.71 7.87
CA ALA A 474 -10.70 -11.46 7.50
C ALA A 474 -11.51 -12.77 7.38
N CYS A 475 -10.97 -13.81 6.73
CA CYS A 475 -11.62 -15.12 6.64
C CYS A 475 -11.84 -15.78 8.01
N VAL A 476 -10.87 -15.68 8.93
CA VAL A 476 -11.02 -16.18 10.31
C VAL A 476 -12.14 -15.44 11.03
N LEU A 477 -12.20 -14.10 10.94
CA LEU A 477 -13.28 -13.32 11.55
C LEU A 477 -14.64 -13.64 10.94
N LEU A 478 -14.74 -13.74 9.62
CA LEU A 478 -15.97 -14.12 8.91
C LEU A 478 -16.48 -15.51 9.33
N ALA A 479 -15.58 -16.48 9.50
CA ALA A 479 -15.94 -17.82 9.97
C ALA A 479 -16.38 -17.82 11.44
N VAL A 480 -15.60 -17.22 12.34
CA VAL A 480 -15.89 -17.18 13.79
C VAL A 480 -17.18 -16.43 14.10
N PHE A 481 -17.46 -15.32 13.42
CA PHE A 481 -18.67 -14.52 13.62
C PHE A 481 -19.81 -14.90 12.65
N ASN A 482 -19.68 -16.00 11.89
CA ASN A 482 -20.69 -16.51 10.96
C ASN A 482 -21.26 -15.41 10.03
N ALA A 483 -20.34 -14.63 9.43
CA ALA A 483 -20.59 -13.50 8.53
C ALA A 483 -21.68 -12.51 9.02
N SER A 484 -21.74 -12.26 10.34
CA SER A 484 -22.76 -11.41 10.96
C SER A 484 -22.23 -10.00 11.21
N VAL A 485 -22.79 -9.03 10.48
CA VAL A 485 -22.47 -7.60 10.54
C VAL A 485 -22.54 -7.06 11.98
N THR A 486 -23.68 -7.29 12.65
CA THR A 486 -23.96 -6.88 14.04
C THR A 486 -23.00 -7.44 15.09
N ARG A 487 -22.38 -8.60 14.81
CA ARG A 487 -21.34 -9.17 15.69
C ARG A 487 -19.93 -8.66 15.38
N LEU A 488 -19.67 -8.21 14.16
CA LEU A 488 -18.35 -7.68 13.74
C LEU A 488 -18.18 -6.19 14.08
N ILE A 489 -19.23 -5.38 13.90
CA ILE A 489 -19.19 -3.92 14.13
C ILE A 489 -18.72 -3.51 15.54
N PRO A 490 -19.11 -4.18 16.65
CA PRO A 490 -18.60 -3.88 17.98
C PRO A 490 -17.07 -4.03 18.15
N LEU A 491 -16.41 -4.86 17.34
CA LEU A 491 -14.95 -5.00 17.35
C LEU A 491 -14.28 -3.86 16.57
N TYR A 492 -14.93 -3.42 15.49
CA TYR A 492 -14.41 -2.48 14.50
C TYR A 492 -14.24 -1.07 15.08
N ALA A 493 -15.32 -0.49 15.60
CA ALA A 493 -15.33 0.91 16.02
C ALA A 493 -14.37 1.24 17.19
N VAL A 494 -13.97 0.25 18.01
CA VAL A 494 -12.97 0.46 19.07
C VAL A 494 -11.62 0.90 18.49
N GLY A 495 -11.19 0.28 17.38
CA GLY A 495 -9.94 0.62 16.69
C GLY A 495 -9.98 2.06 16.16
N VAL A 496 -11.03 2.41 15.41
CA VAL A 496 -11.24 3.74 14.83
C VAL A 496 -11.21 4.84 15.90
N PHE A 497 -11.98 4.73 16.99
CA PHE A 497 -12.01 5.81 17.98
C PHE A 497 -10.72 5.94 18.80
N VAL A 498 -9.97 4.84 19.02
CA VAL A 498 -8.61 4.90 19.60
C VAL A 498 -7.64 5.58 18.63
N SER A 499 -7.65 5.18 17.34
CA SER A 499 -6.88 5.79 16.25
C SER A 499 -7.14 7.31 16.15
N PHE A 500 -8.42 7.72 16.15
CA PHE A 500 -8.83 9.11 16.12
C PHE A 500 -8.34 9.88 17.35
N THR A 501 -8.58 9.36 18.56
CA THR A 501 -8.18 10.02 19.81
C THR A 501 -6.68 10.26 19.87
N LEU A 502 -5.88 9.27 19.47
CA LEU A 502 -4.41 9.36 19.43
C LEU A 502 -3.93 10.34 18.35
N SER A 503 -4.52 10.31 17.15
CA SER A 503 -4.23 11.27 16.09
C SER A 503 -4.53 12.71 16.53
N GLN A 504 -5.72 12.97 17.09
CA GLN A 504 -6.10 14.33 17.49
C GLN A 504 -5.29 14.83 18.68
N SER A 505 -5.01 13.97 19.67
CA SER A 505 -4.10 14.31 20.78
C SER A 505 -2.67 14.61 20.29
N GLY A 506 -2.19 13.86 19.29
CA GLY A 506 -0.92 14.13 18.61
C GLY A 506 -0.91 15.50 17.94
N MET A 507 -1.97 15.84 17.21
CA MET A 507 -2.13 17.15 16.58
C MET A 507 -2.20 18.30 17.59
N VAL A 508 -2.90 18.13 18.73
CA VAL A 508 -2.92 19.10 19.84
C VAL A 508 -1.49 19.38 20.34
N ARG A 509 -0.69 18.33 20.58
CA ARG A 509 0.71 18.46 20.99
C ARG A 509 1.58 19.08 19.90
N ARG A 510 1.33 18.80 18.62
CA ARG A 510 2.02 19.43 17.48
C ARG A 510 1.81 20.94 17.47
N TRP A 511 0.56 21.41 17.55
CA TRP A 511 0.25 22.85 17.54
C TRP A 511 0.84 23.58 18.75
N TRP A 512 0.83 22.95 19.93
CA TRP A 512 1.47 23.49 21.13
C TRP A 512 2.99 23.64 20.98
N ARG A 513 3.64 22.67 20.32
CA ARG A 513 5.10 22.67 20.08
C ARG A 513 5.54 23.66 19.01
N LEU A 514 4.87 23.66 17.84
CA LEU A 514 5.31 24.42 16.66
C LEU A 514 4.80 25.86 16.62
N ARG A 515 3.66 26.17 17.27
CA ARG A 515 3.09 27.53 17.41
C ARG A 515 2.92 28.32 16.10
N GLU A 516 2.69 27.62 14.99
CA GLU A 516 2.42 28.19 13.66
C GLU A 516 1.24 29.19 13.64
N PRO A 517 1.11 30.05 12.62
CA PRO A 517 -0.01 31.00 12.51
C PRO A 517 -1.38 30.31 12.59
N GLY A 518 -2.18 30.68 13.59
CA GLY A 518 -3.47 30.04 13.88
C GLY A 518 -3.40 28.84 14.83
N TRP A 519 -2.26 28.54 15.46
CA TRP A 519 -2.12 27.36 16.34
C TRP A 519 -3.18 27.26 17.44
N ARG A 520 -3.66 28.39 18.01
CA ARG A 520 -4.68 28.39 19.07
C ARG A 520 -6.03 27.85 18.60
N THR A 521 -6.51 28.27 17.44
CA THR A 521 -7.78 27.78 16.87
C THR A 521 -7.63 26.34 16.39
N SER A 522 -6.52 26.03 15.72
CA SER A 522 -6.17 24.67 15.31
C SER A 522 -6.14 23.68 16.49
N MET A 523 -5.46 24.07 17.58
CA MET A 523 -5.41 23.32 18.84
C MET A 523 -6.78 23.16 19.49
N LEU A 524 -7.62 24.21 19.50
CA LEU A 524 -8.98 24.12 20.05
C LEU A 524 -9.84 23.09 19.29
N PHE A 525 -9.85 23.14 17.96
CA PHE A 525 -10.62 22.20 17.15
C PHE A 525 -10.16 20.74 17.32
N ASN A 526 -8.85 20.47 17.31
CA ASN A 526 -8.35 19.11 17.57
C ASN A 526 -8.51 18.70 19.03
N GLY A 527 -8.53 19.64 19.98
CA GLY A 527 -8.83 19.39 21.39
C GLY A 527 -10.28 18.94 21.59
N VAL A 528 -11.23 19.61 20.93
CA VAL A 528 -12.63 19.19 20.88
C VAL A 528 -12.77 17.84 20.18
N GLY A 529 -12.05 17.61 19.07
CA GLY A 529 -12.03 16.32 18.38
C GLY A 529 -11.49 15.18 19.24
N ALA A 530 -10.37 15.41 19.94
CA ALA A 530 -9.77 14.45 20.87
C ALA A 530 -10.71 14.14 22.05
N ALA A 531 -11.32 15.16 22.65
CA ALA A 531 -12.26 14.97 23.76
C ALA A 531 -13.52 14.21 23.31
N ALA A 532 -14.12 14.59 22.18
CA ALA A 532 -15.32 13.92 21.66
C ALA A 532 -15.05 12.45 21.31
N THR A 533 -13.93 12.16 20.63
CA THR A 533 -13.56 10.79 20.25
C THR A 533 -13.13 9.94 21.46
N ALA A 534 -12.49 10.53 22.47
CA ALA A 534 -12.17 9.86 23.73
C ALA A 534 -13.44 9.50 24.53
N VAL A 535 -14.44 10.39 24.58
CA VAL A 535 -15.74 10.11 25.20
C VAL A 535 -16.46 8.97 24.48
N VAL A 536 -16.46 8.96 23.15
CA VAL A 536 -17.04 7.86 22.36
C VAL A 536 -16.31 6.55 22.61
N ALA A 537 -14.97 6.54 22.58
CA ALA A 537 -14.16 5.37 22.91
C ALA A 537 -14.47 4.82 24.32
N MET A 538 -14.65 5.70 25.31
CA MET A 538 -15.03 5.32 26.67
C MET A 538 -16.45 4.71 26.70
N ILE A 539 -17.41 5.29 25.99
CA ILE A 539 -18.77 4.73 25.87
C ILE A 539 -18.73 3.33 25.26
N PHE A 540 -17.93 3.09 24.22
CA PHE A 540 -17.72 1.75 23.65
C PHE A 540 -17.15 0.77 24.68
N LEU A 541 -16.06 1.14 25.35
CA LEU A 541 -15.39 0.30 26.34
C LEU A 541 -16.30 -0.06 27.51
N LEU A 542 -17.25 0.80 27.88
CA LEU A 542 -18.21 0.54 28.95
C LEU A 542 -19.45 -0.24 28.47
N THR A 543 -20.04 0.13 27.32
CA THR A 543 -21.34 -0.43 26.87
C THR A 543 -21.23 -1.73 26.06
N LYS A 544 -20.11 -1.93 25.35
CA LYS A 544 -19.91 -3.06 24.42
C LYS A 544 -18.83 -4.04 24.88
N PHE A 545 -18.28 -3.90 26.09
CA PHE A 545 -17.28 -4.84 26.63
C PHE A 545 -17.78 -6.29 26.57
N THR A 546 -18.98 -6.55 27.07
CA THR A 546 -19.64 -7.86 27.05
C THR A 546 -20.04 -8.34 25.64
N HIS A 547 -20.04 -7.46 24.65
CA HIS A 547 -20.48 -7.71 23.28
C HIS A 547 -19.32 -7.93 22.29
N GLY A 548 -18.12 -8.23 22.80
CA GLY A 548 -16.95 -8.57 21.98
C GLY A 548 -15.93 -7.44 21.79
N ALA A 549 -16.18 -6.22 22.28
CA ALA A 549 -15.20 -5.12 22.21
C ALA A 549 -13.84 -5.50 22.84
N TRP A 550 -13.86 -6.34 23.89
CA TRP A 550 -12.66 -6.89 24.54
C TRP A 550 -11.72 -7.64 23.59
N ILE A 551 -12.26 -8.29 22.54
CA ILE A 551 -11.48 -9.05 21.56
C ILE A 551 -10.60 -8.09 20.74
N SER A 552 -11.15 -6.95 20.34
CA SER A 552 -10.43 -5.90 19.61
C SER A 552 -9.32 -5.29 20.47
N THR A 553 -9.62 -4.96 21.74
CA THR A 553 -8.61 -4.46 22.69
C THR A 553 -7.50 -5.49 22.94
N LEU A 554 -7.83 -6.77 23.10
CA LEU A 554 -6.86 -7.84 23.28
C LEU A 554 -5.98 -8.03 22.04
N LEU A 555 -6.57 -8.00 20.84
CA LEU A 555 -5.83 -8.14 19.57
C LEU A 555 -4.89 -6.95 19.33
N MET A 556 -5.33 -5.72 19.61
CA MET A 556 -4.46 -4.54 19.61
C MET A 556 -3.30 -4.68 20.61
N GLY A 557 -3.58 -5.11 21.84
CA GLY A 557 -2.55 -5.33 22.86
C GLY A 557 -1.53 -6.39 22.43
N LEU A 558 -1.99 -7.50 21.85
CA LEU A 558 -1.14 -8.58 21.31
C LEU A 558 -0.24 -8.07 20.17
N LEU A 559 -0.78 -7.26 19.25
CA LEU A 559 0.00 -6.65 18.17
C LEU A 559 1.06 -5.68 18.71
N VAL A 560 0.73 -4.82 19.68
CA VAL A 560 1.72 -3.92 20.32
C VAL A 560 2.83 -4.71 20.99
N VAL A 561 2.50 -5.80 21.73
CA VAL A 561 3.51 -6.69 22.31
C VAL A 561 4.37 -7.33 21.23
N LEU A 562 3.77 -7.83 20.14
CA LEU A 562 4.51 -8.39 19.01
C LEU A 562 5.47 -7.38 18.38
N PHE A 563 5.03 -6.13 18.15
CA PHE A 563 5.87 -5.06 17.61
C PHE A 563 7.06 -4.75 18.51
N LEU A 564 6.84 -4.66 19.82
CA LEU A 564 7.91 -4.45 20.80
C LEU A 564 8.88 -5.64 20.88
N LEU A 565 8.39 -6.88 20.74
CA LEU A 565 9.23 -8.08 20.69
C LEU A 565 10.10 -8.13 19.43
N VAL A 566 9.53 -7.84 18.26
CA VAL A 566 10.27 -7.78 16.98
C VAL A 566 11.32 -6.67 17.02
N HIS A 567 10.94 -5.46 17.45
CA HIS A 567 11.87 -4.34 17.56
C HIS A 567 12.99 -4.59 18.58
N ARG A 568 12.67 -5.19 19.74
CA ARG A 568 13.68 -5.60 20.73
C ARG A 568 14.60 -6.70 20.23
N HIS A 569 14.10 -7.63 19.39
CA HIS A 569 14.94 -8.64 18.75
C HIS A 569 15.89 -8.00 17.73
N TYR A 570 15.39 -7.14 16.85
CA TYR A 570 16.24 -6.45 15.88
C TYR A 570 17.26 -5.51 16.50
N ARG A 571 16.91 -4.79 17.58
CA ARG A 571 17.88 -3.92 18.27
C ARG A 571 19.00 -4.72 18.92
N ARG A 572 18.66 -5.81 19.64
CA ARG A 572 19.65 -6.78 20.16
C ARG A 572 20.51 -7.39 19.07
N PHE A 573 19.93 -7.70 17.91
CA PHE A 573 20.68 -8.23 16.78
C PHE A 573 21.63 -7.17 16.19
N GLN A 574 21.22 -5.91 16.07
CA GLN A 574 22.12 -4.83 15.67
C GLN A 574 23.24 -4.60 16.70
N GLU A 575 22.93 -4.56 18.00
CA GLU A 575 23.89 -4.48 19.09
C GLU A 575 24.95 -5.63 19.00
N LEU A 576 24.52 -6.87 18.75
CA LEU A 576 25.41 -8.04 18.64
C LEU A 576 26.26 -8.11 17.36
N VAL A 577 25.81 -7.49 16.26
CA VAL A 577 26.47 -7.61 14.94
C VAL A 577 27.13 -6.30 14.50
N GLN A 578 27.01 -5.22 15.29
CA GLN A 578 27.77 -4.00 15.10
C GLN A 578 29.29 -4.25 15.20
N VAL A 579 30.01 -3.47 14.40
CA VAL A 579 31.44 -3.54 14.16
C VAL A 579 32.01 -2.14 14.42
N SER A 580 32.96 -2.07 15.35
CA SER A 580 33.76 -0.86 15.60
C SER A 580 34.93 -0.80 14.62
N GLU A 581 35.49 0.40 14.40
CA GLU A 581 36.70 0.54 13.56
C GLU A 581 37.88 -0.27 14.13
N GLU A 582 37.95 -0.44 15.46
CA GLU A 582 38.89 -1.36 16.11
C GLU A 582 38.72 -2.83 15.70
N ASP A 583 37.48 -3.33 15.55
CA ASP A 583 37.25 -4.72 15.13
C ASP A 583 37.77 -4.95 13.70
N VAL A 584 37.67 -3.91 12.84
CA VAL A 584 38.23 -3.92 11.48
C VAL A 584 39.76 -3.85 11.52
N ALA A 585 40.34 -3.01 12.37
CA ALA A 585 41.79 -2.87 12.53
C ALA A 585 42.45 -4.14 13.10
N ARG A 586 41.71 -4.96 13.86
CA ARG A 586 42.16 -6.27 14.38
C ARG A 586 42.16 -7.39 13.35
N LEU A 587 41.59 -7.20 12.15
CA LEU A 587 41.61 -8.21 11.09
C LEU A 587 43.06 -8.51 10.68
N PRO A 588 43.41 -9.78 10.38
CA PRO A 588 44.73 -10.10 9.88
C PRO A 588 45.02 -9.34 8.58
N PRO A 589 46.29 -8.97 8.32
CA PRO A 589 46.69 -8.46 7.00
C PRO A 589 46.46 -9.54 5.94
N PRO A 590 46.15 -9.18 4.68
CA PRO A 590 45.90 -10.16 3.62
C PRO A 590 47.12 -11.07 3.43
N ALA A 591 46.87 -12.39 3.40
CA ALA A 591 47.94 -13.38 3.37
C ALA A 591 48.76 -13.30 2.08
N SER A 592 50.05 -12.98 2.23
CA SER A 592 51.02 -12.93 1.15
C SER A 592 51.57 -14.32 0.83
N MET A 593 50.75 -15.21 0.28
CA MET A 593 51.27 -16.48 -0.25
C MET A 593 52.22 -16.22 -1.45
N PRO A 594 53.43 -16.81 -1.46
CA PRO A 594 54.26 -16.87 -2.66
C PRO A 594 53.52 -17.64 -3.75
N LEU A 595 53.27 -17.01 -4.90
CA LEU A 595 52.68 -17.72 -6.03
C LEU A 595 53.77 -18.48 -6.80
N ALA A 596 53.48 -19.75 -7.08
CA ALA A 596 54.24 -20.49 -8.08
C ALA A 596 54.12 -19.80 -9.46
N PRO A 597 55.16 -19.81 -10.30
CA PRO A 597 55.10 -19.22 -11.64
C PRO A 597 53.92 -19.77 -12.44
N GLY A 598 53.01 -18.88 -12.88
CA GLY A 598 51.79 -19.24 -13.62
C GLY A 598 50.55 -19.53 -12.76
N ALA A 599 50.66 -19.60 -11.43
CA ALA A 599 49.49 -19.71 -10.56
C ALA A 599 48.68 -18.40 -10.55
N HIS A 600 47.36 -18.50 -10.62
CA HIS A 600 46.44 -17.37 -10.53
C HIS A 600 45.80 -17.35 -9.14
N ARG A 601 45.71 -16.17 -8.51
CA ARG A 601 44.98 -16.02 -7.23
C ARG A 601 43.48 -16.27 -7.47
N PRO A 602 42.83 -17.17 -6.72
CA PRO A 602 41.39 -17.41 -6.87
C PRO A 602 40.60 -16.13 -6.58
N LEU A 603 39.54 -15.89 -7.36
CA LEU A 603 38.62 -14.78 -7.12
C LEU A 603 37.62 -15.19 -6.05
N ILE A 604 37.65 -14.49 -4.91
CA ILE A 604 36.75 -14.71 -3.77
C ILE A 604 35.65 -13.63 -3.81
N VAL A 605 34.41 -14.07 -4.02
CA VAL A 605 33.24 -13.18 -4.07
C VAL A 605 32.47 -13.29 -2.76
N ILE A 606 32.22 -12.16 -2.11
CA ILE A 606 31.48 -12.09 -0.85
C ILE A 606 30.20 -11.27 -1.07
N PRO A 607 29.00 -11.88 -1.06
CA PRO A 607 27.74 -11.14 -1.05
C PRO A 607 27.56 -10.37 0.27
N VAL A 608 27.33 -9.06 0.21
CA VAL A 608 27.21 -8.20 1.41
C VAL A 608 25.93 -7.36 1.39
N ASP A 609 25.17 -7.37 2.50
CA ASP A 609 24.00 -6.48 2.73
C ASP A 609 24.39 -5.29 3.62
N ASP A 610 25.33 -5.47 4.56
CA ASP A 610 25.87 -4.43 5.45
C ASP A 610 27.25 -4.86 6.02
N LEU A 611 28.03 -3.90 6.51
CA LEU A 611 29.32 -4.11 7.17
C LEU A 611 29.08 -4.41 8.65
N ASN A 612 29.12 -5.70 8.96
CA ASN A 612 28.65 -6.27 10.21
C ASN A 612 29.54 -7.48 10.58
N ARG A 613 29.47 -8.00 11.82
CA ARG A 613 30.38 -9.08 12.28
C ARG A 613 30.35 -10.33 11.41
N ILE A 614 29.19 -10.69 10.86
CA ILE A 614 29.02 -11.86 9.99
C ILE A 614 29.75 -11.63 8.66
N THR A 615 29.62 -10.43 8.09
CA THR A 615 30.39 -9.99 6.92
C THR A 615 31.90 -9.99 7.20
N LEU A 616 32.32 -9.47 8.36
CA LEU A 616 33.75 -9.44 8.73
C LEU A 616 34.36 -10.82 8.84
N SER A 617 33.68 -11.81 9.44
CA SER A 617 34.21 -13.17 9.51
C SER A 617 34.44 -13.78 8.12
N ALA A 618 33.58 -13.48 7.14
CA ALA A 618 33.81 -13.90 5.75
C ALA A 618 35.01 -13.17 5.10
N VAL A 619 35.19 -11.87 5.39
CA VAL A 619 36.37 -11.11 4.93
C VAL A 619 37.66 -11.63 5.57
N GLN A 620 37.64 -11.98 6.86
CA GLN A 620 38.78 -12.57 7.57
C GLN A 620 39.22 -13.88 6.90
N VAL A 621 38.30 -14.83 6.71
CA VAL A 621 38.58 -16.12 6.03
C VAL A 621 39.11 -15.88 4.60
N ALA A 622 38.57 -14.89 3.88
CA ALA A 622 39.06 -14.53 2.55
C ALA A 622 40.50 -13.97 2.56
N ARG A 623 40.85 -13.15 3.56
CA ARG A 623 42.22 -12.62 3.74
C ARG A 623 43.21 -13.71 4.12
N GLU A 624 42.84 -14.63 5.02
CA GLU A 624 43.66 -15.78 5.42
C GLU A 624 43.99 -16.70 4.23
N TRP A 625 43.10 -16.79 3.23
CA TRP A 625 43.29 -17.61 2.03
C TRP A 625 44.06 -16.90 0.88
N GLY A 626 44.42 -15.62 1.03
CA GLY A 626 45.28 -14.89 0.08
C GLY A 626 44.69 -14.67 -1.33
N GLY A 627 43.38 -14.88 -1.50
CA GLY A 627 42.68 -14.68 -2.78
C GLY A 627 42.49 -13.21 -3.15
N ARG A 628 42.03 -12.94 -4.38
CA ARG A 628 41.52 -11.60 -4.74
C ARG A 628 40.10 -11.46 -4.21
N ILE A 629 39.87 -10.54 -3.29
CA ILE A 629 38.54 -10.34 -2.69
C ILE A 629 37.73 -9.39 -3.57
N THR A 630 36.44 -9.65 -3.75
CA THR A 630 35.47 -8.69 -4.31
C THR A 630 34.16 -8.82 -3.54
N ALA A 631 33.80 -7.77 -2.82
CA ALA A 631 32.51 -7.70 -2.15
C ALA A 631 31.44 -7.27 -3.16
N VAL A 632 30.27 -7.90 -3.14
CA VAL A 632 29.17 -7.56 -4.06
C VAL A 632 27.96 -7.15 -3.24
N HIS A 633 27.56 -5.88 -3.41
CA HIS A 633 26.37 -5.32 -2.79
C HIS A 633 25.29 -5.10 -3.84
N VAL A 634 24.08 -5.63 -3.61
CA VAL A 634 22.92 -5.36 -4.47
C VAL A 634 22.02 -4.37 -3.75
N SER A 635 21.90 -3.16 -4.31
CA SER A 635 21.03 -2.11 -3.78
C SER A 635 20.01 -1.66 -4.82
N ASP A 636 18.88 -1.16 -4.33
CA ASP A 636 17.86 -0.44 -5.09
C ASP A 636 17.85 1.07 -4.83
N GLU A 637 18.56 1.53 -3.79
CA GLU A 637 18.70 2.94 -3.43
C GLU A 637 20.15 3.41 -3.65
N ARG A 638 20.35 4.31 -4.62
CA ARG A 638 21.68 4.78 -5.02
C ARG A 638 22.38 5.62 -3.94
N GLU A 639 21.64 6.44 -3.20
CA GLU A 639 22.20 7.26 -2.11
C GLU A 639 22.76 6.39 -0.98
N LYS A 640 21.95 5.47 -0.43
CA LYS A 640 22.42 4.50 0.59
C LYS A 640 23.54 3.60 0.08
N ALA A 641 23.52 3.22 -1.20
CA ALA A 641 24.59 2.43 -1.80
C ALA A 641 25.91 3.20 -1.83
N GLU A 642 25.90 4.49 -2.16
CA GLU A 642 27.11 5.33 -2.15
C GLU A 642 27.60 5.60 -0.72
N GLU A 643 26.71 5.86 0.26
CA GLU A 643 27.09 5.96 1.68
C GLU A 643 27.77 4.66 2.17
N PHE A 644 27.20 3.50 1.82
CA PHE A 644 27.77 2.20 2.14
C PHE A 644 29.12 1.98 1.43
N ARG A 645 29.24 2.37 0.15
CA ARG A 645 30.47 2.29 -0.65
C ARG A 645 31.59 3.11 -0.02
N GLN A 646 31.33 4.36 0.36
CA GLN A 646 32.29 5.23 1.02
C GLN A 646 32.73 4.70 2.39
N ARG A 647 31.80 4.17 3.19
CA ARG A 647 32.11 3.53 4.48
C ARG A 647 32.94 2.26 4.30
N TRP A 648 32.64 1.46 3.27
CA TRP A 648 33.38 0.24 2.95
C TRP A 648 34.79 0.55 2.47
N GLU A 649 34.97 1.44 1.49
CA GLU A 649 36.30 1.81 0.96
C GLU A 649 37.21 2.42 2.03
N ARG A 650 36.64 3.14 3.01
CA ARG A 650 37.39 3.67 4.16
C ARG A 650 37.92 2.59 5.11
N LEU A 651 37.15 1.52 5.30
CA LEU A 651 37.41 0.50 6.33
C LEU A 651 38.10 -0.77 5.78
N LEU A 652 37.84 -1.11 4.52
CA LEU A 652 38.35 -2.31 3.83
C LEU A 652 38.88 -1.98 2.42
N PRO A 653 39.90 -1.11 2.29
CA PRO A 653 40.40 -0.64 0.99
C PRO A 653 40.94 -1.77 0.10
N ASP A 654 41.51 -2.83 0.68
CA ASP A 654 42.03 -4.01 -0.01
C ASP A 654 40.95 -5.02 -0.46
N ALA A 655 39.67 -4.78 -0.17
CA ALA A 655 38.54 -5.58 -0.65
C ALA A 655 37.56 -4.70 -1.47
N PRO A 656 37.75 -4.53 -2.79
CA PRO A 656 36.89 -3.66 -3.60
C PRO A 656 35.41 -4.05 -3.54
N LEU A 657 34.54 -3.05 -3.40
CA LEU A 657 33.09 -3.19 -3.40
C LEU A 657 32.53 -2.93 -4.80
N LEU A 658 31.83 -3.92 -5.35
CA LEU A 658 31.06 -3.81 -6.59
C LEU A 658 29.58 -3.58 -6.24
N VAL A 659 29.03 -2.45 -6.67
CA VAL A 659 27.62 -2.11 -6.46
C VAL A 659 26.82 -2.53 -7.70
N VAL A 660 25.82 -3.38 -7.49
CA VAL A 660 24.88 -3.81 -8.51
C VAL A 660 23.54 -3.14 -8.25
N GLU A 661 23.17 -2.19 -9.11
CA GLU A 661 21.89 -1.52 -9.04
C GLU A 661 20.78 -2.44 -9.56
N SER A 662 19.79 -2.70 -8.72
CA SER A 662 18.63 -3.55 -9.01
C SER A 662 17.35 -2.70 -9.12
N PRO A 663 17.02 -2.16 -10.30
CA PRO A 663 15.85 -1.29 -10.49
C PRO A 663 14.50 -1.99 -10.24
N TYR A 664 14.50 -3.33 -10.14
CA TYR A 664 13.35 -4.17 -9.77
C TYR A 664 13.43 -4.72 -8.34
N ARG A 665 14.38 -4.22 -7.52
CA ARG A 665 14.68 -4.67 -6.14
C ARG A 665 14.85 -6.19 -5.96
N ALA A 666 15.17 -6.89 -7.05
CA ALA A 666 15.46 -8.33 -7.03
C ALA A 666 16.89 -8.54 -6.51
N PHE A 667 17.07 -9.35 -5.46
CA PHE A 667 18.40 -9.70 -4.94
C PHE A 667 19.05 -10.82 -5.77
N LEU A 668 18.33 -11.95 -5.89
CA LEU A 668 18.89 -13.22 -6.36
C LEU A 668 19.39 -13.16 -7.81
N ALA A 669 18.58 -12.67 -8.74
CA ALA A 669 18.90 -12.72 -10.17
C ALA A 669 20.04 -11.75 -10.58
N PRO A 670 20.08 -10.49 -10.10
CA PRO A 670 21.25 -9.62 -10.29
C PRO A 670 22.53 -10.16 -9.63
N MET A 671 22.45 -10.74 -8.43
CA MET A 671 23.59 -11.38 -7.77
C MET A 671 24.15 -12.55 -8.60
N LEU A 672 23.27 -13.43 -9.10
CA LEU A 672 23.67 -14.55 -9.97
C LEU A 672 24.26 -14.08 -11.31
N ALA A 673 23.71 -13.01 -11.90
CA ALA A 673 24.24 -12.40 -13.12
C ALA A 673 25.60 -11.72 -12.90
N CYS A 674 25.83 -11.16 -11.72
CA CYS A 674 27.10 -10.57 -11.33
C CYS A 674 28.18 -11.64 -11.15
N ILE A 675 27.83 -12.76 -10.49
CA ILE A 675 28.72 -13.92 -10.36
C ILE A 675 29.02 -14.56 -11.73
N ASP A 676 28.02 -14.63 -12.64
CA ASP A 676 28.24 -15.07 -14.04
C ASP A 676 29.23 -14.17 -14.79
N TYR A 677 29.15 -12.85 -14.57
CA TYR A 677 30.04 -11.87 -15.17
C TYR A 677 31.48 -12.03 -14.64
N LEU A 678 31.64 -12.07 -13.31
CA LEU A 678 32.93 -12.25 -12.65
C LEU A 678 33.61 -13.58 -13.00
N SER A 679 32.85 -14.67 -13.15
CA SER A 679 33.38 -15.98 -13.54
C SER A 679 33.99 -16.01 -14.94
N ARG A 680 33.48 -15.19 -15.87
CA ARG A 680 34.05 -15.04 -17.22
C ARG A 680 35.35 -14.25 -17.25
N SER A 681 35.56 -13.35 -16.29
CA SER A 681 36.77 -12.52 -16.17
C SER A 681 37.87 -13.15 -15.30
N ALA A 682 37.66 -14.35 -14.77
CA ALA A 682 38.55 -15.03 -13.82
C ALA A 682 38.82 -16.49 -14.20
N ASP A 683 38.91 -16.77 -15.51
CA ASP A 683 39.20 -18.08 -16.11
C ASP A 683 38.38 -19.25 -15.54
N GLY A 684 37.12 -18.98 -15.14
CA GLY A 684 36.17 -19.99 -14.70
C GLY A 684 36.38 -20.54 -13.29
N HIS A 685 37.14 -19.87 -12.41
CA HIS A 685 37.34 -20.30 -11.02
C HIS A 685 36.98 -19.21 -10.00
N VAL A 686 35.71 -19.23 -9.56
CA VAL A 686 35.17 -18.30 -8.55
C VAL A 686 34.77 -19.05 -7.29
N LEU A 687 35.22 -18.55 -6.14
CA LEU A 687 34.83 -19.04 -4.82
C LEU A 687 33.87 -18.02 -4.18
N VAL A 688 32.61 -18.41 -4.01
CA VAL A 688 31.61 -17.59 -3.32
C VAL A 688 31.60 -17.95 -1.84
N LEU A 689 32.02 -17.03 -0.99
CA LEU A 689 31.87 -17.15 0.46
C LEU A 689 30.50 -16.61 0.87
N LEU A 690 29.65 -17.49 1.42
CA LEU A 690 28.35 -17.12 1.95
C LEU A 690 28.45 -16.96 3.47
N PRO A 691 28.54 -15.72 4.00
CA PRO A 691 28.35 -15.48 5.44
C PRO A 691 26.94 -15.93 5.83
N SER A 692 26.83 -16.86 6.79
CA SER A 692 25.53 -17.35 7.25
C SER A 692 25.39 -17.27 8.77
N LEU A 693 24.23 -16.81 9.22
CA LEU A 693 23.91 -16.73 10.64
C LEU A 693 23.36 -18.07 11.13
N ARG A 694 24.03 -18.70 12.09
CA ARG A 694 23.48 -19.88 12.78
C ARG A 694 22.53 -19.41 13.90
N THR A 695 21.25 -19.38 13.60
CA THR A 695 20.19 -19.03 14.55
C THR A 695 19.95 -20.14 15.57
N ARG A 696 19.73 -19.76 16.84
CA ARG A 696 19.46 -20.70 17.95
C ARG A 696 18.01 -21.15 17.95
N HIS A 697 17.07 -20.28 17.59
CA HIS A 697 15.64 -20.59 17.57
C HIS A 697 15.06 -20.66 16.16
N TRP A 698 14.02 -21.49 15.97
CA TRP A 698 13.36 -21.65 14.67
C TRP A 698 12.67 -20.37 14.19
N TRP A 699 12.12 -19.55 15.10
CA TRP A 699 11.43 -18.30 14.77
C TRP A 699 12.39 -17.20 14.29
N GLU A 700 13.65 -17.22 14.71
CA GLU A 700 14.70 -16.30 14.23
C GLU A 700 14.94 -16.50 12.72
N ARG A 701 14.71 -17.72 12.19
CA ARG A 701 14.77 -18.05 10.75
C ARG A 701 13.60 -17.51 9.92
N LEU A 702 12.51 -17.10 10.57
CA LEU A 702 11.44 -16.34 9.90
C LEU A 702 11.82 -14.86 9.76
N LEU A 703 12.56 -14.32 10.74
CA LEU A 703 12.97 -12.91 10.75
C LEU A 703 14.27 -12.65 9.96
N HIS A 704 15.14 -13.65 9.83
CA HIS A 704 16.47 -13.56 9.21
C HIS A 704 16.75 -14.70 8.22
N ASN A 705 17.77 -14.50 7.37
CA ASN A 705 18.49 -15.56 6.62
C ASN A 705 17.82 -16.17 5.34
N GLN A 706 16.66 -15.69 4.88
CA GLN A 706 15.98 -16.29 3.71
C GLN A 706 16.69 -16.09 2.36
N THR A 707 17.35 -14.94 2.12
CA THR A 707 18.00 -14.62 0.83
C THR A 707 19.26 -15.45 0.57
N VAL A 708 20.08 -15.70 1.59
CA VAL A 708 21.32 -16.50 1.49
C VAL A 708 21.01 -17.98 1.24
N LEU A 709 19.99 -18.51 1.92
CA LEU A 709 19.46 -19.87 1.69
C LEU A 709 18.96 -20.08 0.26
N GLY A 710 18.38 -19.04 -0.36
CA GLY A 710 18.03 -19.04 -1.79
C GLY A 710 19.28 -19.14 -2.67
N LEU A 711 20.24 -18.23 -2.49
CA LEU A 711 21.44 -18.14 -3.31
C LEU A 711 22.27 -19.44 -3.32
N LYS A 712 22.38 -20.10 -2.15
CA LYS A 712 23.08 -21.39 -2.00
C LYS A 712 22.52 -22.52 -2.89
N ARG A 713 21.22 -22.51 -3.22
CA ARG A 713 20.62 -23.52 -4.11
C ARG A 713 21.10 -23.33 -5.55
N TYR A 714 20.91 -22.12 -6.10
CA TYR A 714 21.23 -21.81 -7.50
C TYR A 714 22.74 -21.78 -7.81
N LEU A 715 23.60 -21.56 -6.81
CA LEU A 715 25.05 -21.56 -7.00
C LEU A 715 25.67 -22.96 -6.98
N LYS A 716 24.99 -23.98 -6.43
CA LYS A 716 25.51 -25.36 -6.39
C LYS A 716 25.56 -26.03 -7.77
N ASP A 717 24.62 -25.67 -8.64
CA ASP A 717 24.41 -26.32 -9.93
C ASP A 717 25.16 -25.59 -11.08
N ARG A 718 26.26 -24.89 -10.77
CA ARG A 718 27.02 -24.04 -11.70
C ARG A 718 28.47 -24.49 -11.85
N ASP A 719 28.84 -24.81 -13.07
CA ASP A 719 30.23 -25.10 -13.44
C ASP A 719 31.16 -23.92 -13.14
N GLY A 720 32.34 -24.21 -12.60
CA GLY A 720 33.37 -23.22 -12.26
C GLY A 720 33.13 -22.41 -10.98
N VAL A 721 31.94 -22.51 -10.36
CA VAL A 721 31.61 -21.82 -9.11
C VAL A 721 31.69 -22.77 -7.93
N ARG A 722 32.54 -22.47 -6.95
CA ARG A 722 32.56 -23.17 -5.65
C ARG A 722 31.85 -22.31 -4.61
N VAL A 723 31.03 -22.93 -3.77
CA VAL A 723 30.30 -22.26 -2.70
C VAL A 723 30.79 -22.79 -1.36
N LEU A 724 31.28 -21.89 -0.50
CA LEU A 724 31.58 -22.20 0.88
C LEU A 724 30.68 -21.37 1.79
N GLU A 725 30.14 -22.01 2.81
CA GLU A 725 29.35 -21.33 3.84
C GLU A 725 30.26 -21.06 5.04
N VAL A 726 30.27 -19.81 5.51
CA VAL A 726 30.98 -19.41 6.73
C VAL A 726 29.92 -19.21 7.81
N PRO A 727 29.62 -20.24 8.61
CA PRO A 727 28.64 -20.13 9.68
C PRO A 727 29.23 -19.31 10.83
N VAL A 728 28.57 -18.21 11.17
CA VAL A 728 28.89 -17.39 12.34
C VAL A 728 27.85 -17.68 13.41
N GLU A 729 28.34 -18.21 14.54
CA GLU A 729 27.60 -18.24 15.79
C GLU A 729 27.89 -16.94 16.54
N LEU A 730 26.83 -16.15 16.79
CA LEU A 730 26.92 -14.98 17.66
C LEU A 730 26.88 -15.48 19.11
N GLU A 731 28.06 -15.60 19.73
CA GLU A 731 28.16 -15.65 21.19
C GLU A 731 27.60 -14.35 21.80
N ARG A 732 27.16 -14.43 23.05
CA ARG A 732 26.21 -13.47 23.64
C ARG A 732 26.76 -12.80 24.88
#